data_AF-A0AAV4GS69-F1
#
_entry.id   AF-A0AAV4GS69-F1
#
_cell.length_a   1.000
_cell.length_b   1.000
_cell.length_c   1.000
_cell.angle_alpha   90.00
_cell.angle_beta   90.00
_cell.angle_gamma   90.00
#
_symmetry.space_group_name_H-M   'P 1'
#
loop_
_entity.id
_entity.type
_entity.pdbx_description
1 polymer ?
#
loop_
_entity_poly.entity_id
_entity_poly.type
_entity_poly.pdbx_seq_one_letter_code
_entity_poly.pdbx_strand_id
1 'polypeptide(L)'
;MLGSAENKPSYLNDKAFHPAIDRVLLTKKFPLYDAKASQLTVVNQSKNEIIKNLSLYYNTFVDILMLKIQCEYLSLETVERWIIFGLMLCYQSLSEPQPWDLWKQALQSSYIITLCRNEVLHIHSYIVSFFEGLKGQQIHHKRISELRDFQTQALMTSPAMHRERRKFLRSALRDLTLVYAEEPGLLGPKAQFIFQGLSLARDEVLWLLRHVVNPPSKRHNVRLSPEDFYDRQLPELLFYMEELRGLVKKYNEVIQRYYVQYLSGYDAVYLNQLIQNISMCPEDESVILSSFCNTISVLSVKQVEKNELFDFRGFRLDWFRLQAYTSVDKAGLELMGHEDLAKHMNTIVFHTKMVDFLDEMINETGDLSIYCFYTTLFEHQFKQCMEFLAQHRYSIIFPMICGHFMNATHTLCPEERHSIGTTSVQYAHWFLREMSEEVNQVITSICEEQCMLNYKADSKPGTPRRTSLEYVHWLITELAGEASQVVANICEESVKMDYKLLPKHSAAIILSQRHKGKEKRDKKVVEPEKPGKESERKNRENFTRMDKLHMALTDLCYAINYCTVIQVWEHGFVPREFFLQHLETRFNKALVGMMMYNPETNEIAKPSELLNGVRAYMNVLQSIENYVHIDIVRVFNNVLPMQTQPADGHGEKTITHNYTHWYLEVLLKRVALNAGHIVFSPSRKAFVTVSQGDGNLMAAEEYADLTELRALAELIGPYGMKYMGERLMLNIASQVDEIKKLVIANKDTLTQLRSSFDKPDVMRDLTKKLMTPYKNAPCDADVLLMRMTKIGVLLAFRALAQEALNDVLDQRIPFLIGSIRDIHHHVPNTKDSMVVNELASSAGEKCSVDPTLCNALRTLKSEHAEDEYTTACLLFVFVAVSIPKLARMDLSTMRASLEGHLNNSHCLARSINGLAGALFSLYGPGDTDLRLQEFLALASSSLLRLGFENEKEIVKNRESVYLLLDEVGLSNASFVFFALSLLLSSSSSSSS
;
A
#
# COMPACT_ATOMS: atom_id res chain seq x y z
N MET A 1 -19.13 -37.72 -24.43
CA MET A 1 -19.63 -37.10 -25.67
C MET A 1 -20.68 -37.90 -26.46
N LEU A 2 -20.98 -39.19 -26.16
CA LEU A 2 -22.04 -39.97 -26.87
C LEU A 2 -23.32 -40.20 -26.04
N GLY A 3 -23.55 -39.35 -25.02
CA GLY A 3 -24.65 -39.53 -24.05
C GLY A 3 -26.03 -39.07 -24.52
N SER A 4 -26.11 -38.24 -25.56
CA SER A 4 -27.37 -37.83 -26.19
C SER A 4 -27.56 -38.54 -27.53
N ALA A 5 -28.79 -38.92 -27.86
CA ALA A 5 -29.12 -39.60 -29.12
C ALA A 5 -28.77 -38.75 -30.35
N GLU A 6 -28.75 -37.42 -30.21
CA GLU A 6 -28.46 -36.45 -31.27
C GLU A 6 -26.97 -36.36 -31.65
N ASN A 7 -26.06 -36.71 -30.73
CA ASN A 7 -24.61 -36.61 -30.94
C ASN A 7 -23.95 -37.96 -31.25
N LYS A 8 -24.73 -39.05 -31.35
CA LYS A 8 -24.23 -40.36 -31.75
C LYS A 8 -24.09 -40.42 -33.27
N PRO A 9 -22.99 -40.96 -33.81
CA PRO A 9 -22.90 -41.31 -35.23
C PRO A 9 -24.15 -42.08 -35.65
N SER A 10 -24.77 -41.67 -36.76
CA SER A 10 -26.07 -42.17 -37.23
C SER A 10 -26.16 -43.70 -37.25
N TYR A 11 -25.05 -44.38 -37.59
CA TYR A 11 -24.93 -45.84 -37.62
C TYR A 11 -25.17 -46.53 -36.27
N LEU A 12 -24.94 -45.85 -35.14
CA LEU A 12 -25.16 -46.39 -33.79
C LEU A 12 -26.62 -46.27 -33.33
N ASN A 13 -27.44 -45.50 -34.04
CA ASN A 13 -28.87 -45.33 -33.78
C ASN A 13 -29.76 -46.02 -34.84
N ASP A 14 -29.18 -46.38 -36.00
CA ASP A 14 -29.89 -47.05 -37.08
C ASP A 14 -30.13 -48.53 -36.73
N LYS A 15 -31.42 -48.90 -36.68
CA LYS A 15 -31.88 -50.25 -36.36
C LYS A 15 -31.36 -51.31 -37.34
N ALA A 16 -30.97 -50.91 -38.56
CA ALA A 16 -30.38 -51.82 -39.54
C ALA A 16 -28.97 -52.31 -39.13
N PHE A 17 -28.24 -51.53 -38.33
CA PHE A 17 -26.89 -51.84 -37.86
C PHE A 17 -26.86 -52.55 -36.50
N HIS A 18 -27.95 -52.51 -35.72
CA HIS A 18 -28.03 -53.17 -34.41
C HIS A 18 -27.66 -54.66 -34.44
N PRO A 19 -28.11 -55.51 -35.39
CA PRO A 19 -27.71 -56.92 -35.43
C PRO A 19 -26.20 -57.14 -35.65
N ALA A 20 -25.54 -56.21 -36.34
CA ALA A 20 -24.10 -56.22 -36.58
C ALA A 20 -23.33 -55.76 -35.33
N ILE A 21 -23.79 -54.67 -34.72
CA ILE A 21 -23.22 -54.08 -33.49
C ILE A 21 -23.34 -55.05 -32.31
N ASP A 22 -24.53 -55.64 -32.13
CA ASP A 22 -24.81 -56.63 -31.10
C ASP A 22 -23.93 -57.87 -31.28
N ARG A 23 -23.67 -58.33 -32.50
CA ARG A 23 -22.76 -59.48 -32.69
C ARG A 23 -21.32 -59.13 -32.31
N VAL A 24 -20.82 -57.95 -32.63
CA VAL A 24 -19.46 -57.52 -32.28
C VAL A 24 -19.32 -57.26 -30.77
N LEU A 25 -20.34 -56.66 -30.13
CA LEU A 25 -20.30 -56.26 -28.71
C LEU A 25 -20.76 -57.36 -27.73
N LEU A 26 -21.77 -58.19 -28.08
CA LEU A 26 -22.34 -59.19 -27.16
C LEU A 26 -21.66 -60.56 -27.23
N THR A 27 -20.89 -60.91 -28.28
CA THR A 27 -20.30 -62.25 -28.37
C THR A 27 -18.97 -62.46 -27.63
N LYS A 28 -18.52 -61.51 -26.78
CA LYS A 28 -17.22 -61.59 -26.06
C LYS A 28 -16.02 -61.89 -26.97
N LYS A 29 -16.10 -61.57 -28.27
CA LYS A 29 -15.03 -61.85 -29.23
C LYS A 29 -14.18 -60.64 -29.57
N PHE A 30 -14.61 -59.40 -29.36
CA PHE A 30 -13.74 -58.24 -29.52
C PHE A 30 -12.45 -58.42 -28.69
N PRO A 31 -11.24 -58.39 -29.29
CA PRO A 31 -10.89 -57.81 -30.61
C PRO A 31 -10.96 -58.75 -31.84
N LEU A 32 -11.21 -60.04 -31.66
CA LEU A 32 -11.38 -61.03 -32.73
C LEU A 32 -12.77 -60.90 -33.40
N TYR A 33 -12.81 -60.80 -34.73
CA TYR A 33 -14.07 -60.74 -35.49
C TYR A 33 -14.06 -61.72 -36.68
N ASP A 34 -15.24 -62.26 -37.00
CA ASP A 34 -15.43 -63.15 -38.15
C ASP A 34 -15.96 -62.34 -39.34
N ALA A 35 -15.09 -62.04 -40.30
CA ALA A 35 -15.37 -61.20 -41.46
C ALA A 35 -16.44 -61.77 -42.41
N LYS A 36 -16.83 -63.05 -42.29
CA LYS A 36 -17.76 -63.73 -43.19
C LYS A 36 -19.19 -63.85 -42.65
N ALA A 37 -19.49 -63.26 -41.49
CA ALA A 37 -20.83 -63.33 -40.91
C ALA A 37 -21.86 -62.56 -41.76
N SER A 38 -22.99 -63.20 -42.08
CA SER A 38 -24.09 -62.63 -42.88
C SER A 38 -24.70 -61.35 -42.28
N GLN A 39 -24.54 -61.16 -40.97
CA GLN A 39 -25.01 -59.98 -40.23
C GLN A 39 -24.12 -58.74 -40.43
N LEU A 40 -22.92 -58.87 -40.99
CA LEU A 40 -22.00 -57.76 -41.31
C LEU A 40 -22.19 -57.20 -42.73
N THR A 41 -23.15 -57.72 -43.49
CA THR A 41 -23.39 -57.31 -44.90
C THR A 41 -23.71 -55.82 -45.01
N VAL A 42 -24.51 -55.28 -44.09
CA VAL A 42 -24.87 -53.84 -44.02
C VAL A 42 -23.66 -52.96 -43.69
N VAL A 43 -22.75 -53.45 -42.85
CA VAL A 43 -21.48 -52.78 -42.50
C VAL A 43 -20.51 -52.78 -43.70
N ASN A 44 -20.43 -53.88 -44.44
CA ASN A 44 -19.58 -53.97 -45.62
C ASN A 44 -20.05 -53.08 -46.78
N GLN A 45 -21.36 -52.89 -46.94
CA GLN A 45 -21.94 -51.98 -47.95
C GLN A 45 -21.66 -50.50 -47.64
N SER A 46 -21.59 -50.15 -46.35
CA SER A 46 -21.36 -48.76 -45.88
C SER A 46 -19.92 -48.52 -45.42
N LYS A 47 -18.99 -49.44 -45.73
CA LYS A 47 -17.62 -49.49 -45.17
C LYS A 47 -16.85 -48.18 -45.31
N ASN A 48 -16.84 -47.58 -46.50
CA ASN A 48 -16.06 -46.37 -46.77
C ASN A 48 -16.59 -45.15 -46.01
N GLU A 49 -17.92 -45.11 -45.79
CA GLU A 49 -18.58 -44.03 -45.06
C GLU A 49 -18.38 -44.17 -43.54
N ILE A 50 -18.44 -45.40 -43.03
CA ILE A 50 -18.15 -45.73 -41.63
C ILE A 50 -16.69 -45.41 -41.31
N ILE A 51 -15.74 -45.82 -42.16
CA ILE A 51 -14.31 -45.50 -41.96
C ILE A 51 -14.12 -43.99 -41.95
N LYS A 52 -14.71 -43.25 -42.88
CA LYS A 52 -14.61 -41.78 -42.93
C LYS A 52 -15.16 -41.12 -41.67
N ASN A 53 -16.36 -41.49 -41.23
CA ASN A 53 -17.07 -40.82 -40.13
C ASN A 53 -16.61 -41.26 -38.74
N LEU A 54 -16.09 -42.49 -38.60
CA LEU A 54 -15.53 -42.98 -37.34
C LEU A 54 -14.00 -42.83 -37.27
N SER A 55 -13.32 -42.46 -38.36
CA SER A 55 -11.85 -42.25 -38.36
C SER A 55 -11.41 -41.26 -37.29
N LEU A 56 -12.13 -40.16 -37.11
CA LEU A 56 -11.81 -39.15 -36.11
C LEU A 56 -11.87 -39.75 -34.70
N TYR A 57 -12.94 -40.48 -34.37
CA TYR A 57 -13.08 -41.16 -33.07
C TYR A 57 -12.05 -42.27 -32.89
N TYR A 58 -11.80 -43.08 -33.91
CA TYR A 58 -10.81 -44.16 -33.90
C TYR A 58 -9.40 -43.61 -33.70
N ASN A 59 -9.01 -42.57 -34.42
CA ASN A 59 -7.73 -41.90 -34.27
C ASN A 59 -7.63 -41.24 -32.89
N THR A 60 -8.70 -40.64 -32.36
CA THR A 60 -8.72 -40.16 -30.97
C THR A 60 -8.53 -41.29 -29.95
N PHE A 61 -9.07 -42.49 -30.17
CA PHE A 61 -8.80 -43.66 -29.31
C PHE A 61 -7.36 -44.17 -29.45
N VAL A 62 -6.79 -44.13 -30.65
CA VAL A 62 -5.37 -44.45 -30.93
C VAL A 62 -4.44 -43.41 -30.29
N ASP A 63 -4.82 -42.13 -30.31
CA ASP A 63 -4.12 -41.01 -29.67
C ASP A 63 -4.19 -41.10 -28.13
N ILE A 64 -5.34 -41.55 -27.58
CA ILE A 64 -5.52 -41.80 -26.13
C ILE A 64 -4.71 -43.03 -25.66
N LEU A 65 -4.36 -43.96 -26.55
CA LEU A 65 -3.50 -45.12 -26.28
C LEU A 65 -1.99 -44.75 -26.29
N MET A 66 -1.60 -43.50 -26.58
CA MET A 66 -0.21 -43.05 -26.65
C MET A 66 0.41 -42.67 -25.29
N LEU A 67 0.45 -43.60 -24.33
CA LEU A 67 1.12 -43.38 -23.06
C LEU A 67 2.54 -43.95 -23.02
N LYS A 68 3.50 -43.01 -23.07
CA LYS A 68 4.92 -43.13 -22.74
C LYS A 68 5.08 -43.91 -21.42
N ILE A 69 6.00 -44.87 -21.35
CA ILE A 69 6.42 -45.43 -20.05
C ILE A 69 7.90 -45.16 -19.82
N GLN A 70 8.15 -44.02 -19.17
CA GLN A 70 9.27 -43.86 -18.25
C GLN A 70 8.64 -43.85 -16.85
N CYS A 71 8.87 -44.89 -16.07
CA CYS A 71 8.10 -45.16 -14.84
C CYS A 71 8.38 -44.17 -13.71
N GLU A 72 9.51 -43.49 -13.74
CA GLU A 72 10.08 -42.87 -12.56
C GLU A 72 9.42 -41.55 -12.16
N TYR A 73 8.95 -40.77 -13.13
CA TYR A 73 8.24 -39.51 -12.91
C TYR A 73 6.78 -39.57 -13.42
N LEU A 74 6.29 -40.76 -13.76
CA LEU A 74 4.90 -40.98 -14.15
C LEU A 74 3.98 -40.67 -12.96
N SER A 75 2.92 -39.89 -13.20
CA SER A 75 1.95 -39.54 -12.16
C SER A 75 1.35 -40.79 -11.53
N LEU A 76 1.46 -40.90 -10.21
CA LEU A 76 0.90 -41.99 -9.43
C LEU A 76 -0.63 -42.02 -9.55
N GLU A 77 -1.29 -40.85 -9.60
CA GLU A 77 -2.73 -40.74 -9.82
C GLU A 77 -3.14 -41.37 -11.15
N THR A 78 -2.34 -41.16 -12.20
CA THR A 78 -2.62 -41.73 -13.52
C THR A 78 -2.51 -43.26 -13.49
N VAL A 79 -1.49 -43.79 -12.82
CA VAL A 79 -1.32 -45.24 -12.63
C VAL A 79 -2.46 -45.84 -11.81
N GLU A 80 -2.85 -45.20 -10.70
CA GLU A 80 -4.00 -45.60 -9.89
C GLU A 80 -5.28 -45.66 -10.75
N ARG A 81 -5.51 -44.67 -11.60
CA ARG A 81 -6.66 -44.62 -12.51
C ARG A 81 -6.65 -45.77 -13.52
N TRP A 82 -5.51 -46.08 -14.11
CA TRP A 82 -5.38 -47.21 -15.04
C TRP A 82 -5.63 -48.54 -14.34
N ILE A 83 -5.07 -48.74 -13.14
CA ILE A 83 -5.27 -49.97 -12.37
C ILE A 83 -6.75 -50.11 -12.01
N ILE A 84 -7.39 -49.07 -11.48
CA ILE A 84 -8.77 -49.10 -11.02
C ILE A 84 -9.74 -49.38 -12.17
N PHE A 85 -9.71 -48.55 -13.22
CA PHE A 85 -10.66 -48.69 -14.33
C PHE A 85 -10.27 -49.82 -15.29
N GLY A 86 -8.98 -50.03 -15.54
CA GLY A 86 -8.50 -51.12 -16.40
C GLY A 86 -8.94 -52.47 -15.87
N LEU A 87 -8.67 -52.77 -14.59
CA LEU A 87 -9.08 -54.04 -13.98
C LEU A 87 -10.60 -54.14 -13.74
N MET A 88 -11.31 -53.02 -13.68
CA MET A 88 -12.78 -53.03 -13.68
C MET A 88 -13.33 -53.42 -15.07
N LEU A 89 -12.70 -52.96 -16.16
CA LEU A 89 -13.07 -53.34 -17.53
C LEU A 89 -12.76 -54.80 -17.83
N CYS A 90 -11.63 -55.32 -17.33
CA CYS A 90 -11.25 -56.74 -17.40
C CYS A 90 -11.46 -57.48 -16.07
N TYR A 91 -12.62 -57.32 -15.45
CA TYR A 91 -12.91 -57.87 -14.12
C TYR A 91 -12.75 -59.40 -13.99
N GLN A 92 -12.70 -60.16 -15.09
CA GLN A 92 -12.43 -61.59 -15.04
C GLN A 92 -11.01 -61.89 -14.55
N SER A 93 -10.04 -61.02 -14.88
CA SER A 93 -8.63 -61.13 -14.46
C SER A 93 -8.44 -60.90 -12.96
N LEU A 94 -9.41 -60.25 -12.29
CA LEU A 94 -9.39 -60.11 -10.83
C LEU A 94 -9.51 -61.46 -10.10
N SER A 95 -9.83 -62.56 -10.80
CA SER A 95 -9.78 -63.91 -10.23
C SER A 95 -8.36 -64.33 -9.83
N GLU A 96 -7.34 -63.79 -10.49
CA GLU A 96 -5.93 -64.04 -10.23
C GLU A 96 -5.40 -63.20 -9.05
N PRO A 97 -4.45 -63.72 -8.23
CA PRO A 97 -3.99 -63.05 -7.02
C PRO A 97 -3.19 -61.76 -7.31
N GLN A 98 -2.34 -61.76 -8.34
CA GLN A 98 -1.47 -60.62 -8.65
C GLN A 98 -2.25 -59.37 -9.11
N PRO A 99 -3.20 -59.46 -10.07
CA PRO A 99 -4.08 -58.33 -10.41
C PRO A 99 -4.96 -57.89 -9.23
N TRP A 100 -5.42 -58.83 -8.40
CA TRP A 100 -6.23 -58.52 -7.23
C TRP A 100 -5.47 -57.71 -6.19
N ASP A 101 -4.22 -58.10 -5.87
CA ASP A 101 -3.38 -57.38 -4.91
C ASP A 101 -3.02 -55.97 -5.40
N LEU A 102 -2.74 -55.83 -6.70
CA LEU A 102 -2.48 -54.53 -7.32
C LEU A 102 -3.71 -53.61 -7.23
N TRP A 103 -4.89 -54.16 -7.52
CA TRP A 103 -6.15 -53.42 -7.43
C TRP A 103 -6.50 -53.03 -6.00
N LYS A 104 -6.26 -53.93 -5.04
CA LYS A 104 -6.40 -53.66 -3.60
C LYS A 104 -5.53 -52.48 -3.16
N GLN A 105 -4.26 -52.44 -3.55
CA GLN A 105 -3.35 -51.35 -3.18
C GLN A 105 -3.85 -50.00 -3.73
N ALA A 106 -4.31 -49.96 -4.98
CA ALA A 106 -4.87 -48.74 -5.58
C ALA A 106 -6.14 -48.27 -4.85
N LEU A 107 -7.06 -49.18 -4.52
CA LEU A 107 -8.30 -48.86 -3.80
C LEU A 107 -8.08 -48.43 -2.35
N GLN A 108 -7.01 -48.91 -1.70
CA GLN A 108 -6.64 -48.47 -0.35
C GLN A 108 -5.94 -47.10 -0.32
N SER A 109 -5.42 -46.63 -1.47
CA SER A 109 -4.64 -45.39 -1.55
C SER A 109 -5.52 -44.14 -1.67
N SER A 110 -6.67 -44.23 -2.35
CA SER A 110 -7.60 -43.10 -2.53
C SER A 110 -9.06 -43.58 -2.46
N TYR A 111 -9.96 -42.75 -1.92
CA TYR A 111 -11.40 -43.04 -1.93
C TYR A 111 -12.16 -42.27 -3.03
N ILE A 112 -11.50 -41.29 -3.65
CA ILE A 112 -12.02 -40.48 -4.75
C ILE A 112 -10.97 -40.39 -5.86
N ILE A 113 -11.42 -40.45 -7.11
CA ILE A 113 -10.58 -40.25 -8.29
C ILE A 113 -11.11 -39.12 -9.16
N THR A 114 -10.20 -38.42 -9.83
CA THR A 114 -10.53 -37.33 -10.75
C THR A 114 -10.97 -37.91 -12.09
N LEU A 115 -12.18 -37.55 -12.54
CA LEU A 115 -12.65 -37.85 -13.90
C LEU A 115 -12.09 -36.81 -14.87
N CYS A 116 -12.37 -35.53 -14.58
CA CYS A 116 -11.88 -34.39 -15.33
C CYS A 116 -11.92 -33.16 -14.42
N ARG A 117 -10.80 -32.46 -14.25
CA ARG A 117 -10.71 -31.22 -13.46
C ARG A 117 -11.24 -31.39 -12.03
N ASN A 118 -12.31 -30.71 -11.66
CA ASN A 118 -12.96 -30.79 -10.36
C ASN A 118 -14.07 -31.85 -10.28
N GLU A 119 -14.40 -32.52 -11.38
CA GLU A 119 -15.37 -33.61 -11.41
C GLU A 119 -14.72 -34.90 -10.92
N VAL A 120 -15.31 -35.48 -9.87
CA VAL A 120 -14.74 -36.63 -9.17
C VAL A 120 -15.71 -37.81 -9.10
N LEU A 121 -15.14 -39.01 -8.97
CA LEU A 121 -15.89 -40.24 -8.77
C LEU A 121 -15.56 -40.85 -7.41
N HIS A 122 -16.59 -41.14 -6.62
CA HIS A 122 -16.47 -41.96 -5.41
C HIS A 122 -16.30 -43.43 -5.82
N ILE A 123 -15.05 -43.88 -5.77
CA ILE A 123 -14.58 -45.12 -6.40
C ILE A 123 -15.32 -46.34 -5.83
N HIS A 124 -15.31 -46.48 -4.50
CA HIS A 124 -15.81 -47.65 -3.81
C HIS A 124 -17.32 -47.87 -4.00
N SER A 125 -18.13 -46.83 -3.84
CA SER A 125 -19.59 -46.92 -4.04
C SER A 125 -19.93 -47.28 -5.49
N TYR A 126 -19.21 -46.70 -6.45
CA TYR A 126 -19.43 -46.97 -7.87
C TYR A 126 -19.10 -48.42 -8.22
N ILE A 127 -17.95 -48.90 -7.76
CA ILE A 127 -17.49 -50.28 -8.00
C ILE A 127 -18.43 -51.30 -7.36
N VAL A 128 -18.89 -51.05 -6.11
CA VAL A 128 -19.85 -51.93 -5.44
C VAL A 128 -21.16 -52.01 -6.23
N SER A 129 -21.73 -50.88 -6.64
CA SER A 129 -22.95 -50.86 -7.45
C SER A 129 -22.78 -51.54 -8.81
N PHE A 130 -21.61 -51.39 -9.44
CA PHE A 130 -21.27 -52.06 -10.69
C PHE A 130 -21.31 -53.59 -10.53
N PHE A 131 -20.65 -54.13 -9.50
CA PHE A 131 -20.62 -55.57 -9.26
C PHE A 131 -21.96 -56.15 -8.78
N GLU A 132 -22.74 -55.39 -8.01
CA GLU A 132 -24.11 -55.78 -7.63
C GLU A 132 -25.06 -55.84 -8.84
N GLY A 133 -24.80 -55.04 -9.90
CA GLY A 133 -25.56 -55.03 -11.15
C GLY A 133 -25.29 -56.23 -12.08
N LEU A 134 -24.15 -56.92 -11.93
CA LEU A 134 -23.75 -58.06 -12.77
C LEU A 134 -24.42 -59.37 -12.29
N LYS A 135 -25.76 -59.46 -12.40
CA LYS A 135 -26.49 -60.69 -12.07
C LYS A 135 -26.10 -61.83 -13.03
N GLY A 136 -25.47 -62.88 -12.52
CA GLY A 136 -25.29 -64.17 -13.22
C GLY A 136 -23.86 -64.57 -13.61
N GLN A 137 -22.82 -63.84 -13.22
CA GLN A 137 -21.42 -64.28 -13.37
C GLN A 137 -20.76 -64.34 -11.98
N GLN A 138 -19.96 -65.39 -11.72
CA GLN A 138 -19.38 -65.68 -10.40
C GLN A 138 -18.36 -64.63 -9.96
N ILE A 139 -18.84 -63.50 -9.45
CA ILE A 139 -18.06 -62.64 -8.57
C ILE A 139 -18.62 -62.90 -7.17
N HIS A 140 -17.83 -63.64 -6.38
CA HIS A 140 -18.25 -64.11 -5.07
C HIS A 140 -18.71 -62.93 -4.18
N HIS A 141 -19.85 -63.08 -3.49
CA HIS A 141 -20.32 -62.13 -2.46
C HIS A 141 -19.21 -61.73 -1.46
N LYS A 142 -18.25 -62.62 -1.23
CA LYS A 142 -17.05 -62.39 -0.42
C LYS A 142 -16.21 -61.19 -0.90
N ARG A 143 -16.02 -61.03 -2.22
CA ARG A 143 -15.22 -59.92 -2.79
C ARG A 143 -15.91 -58.56 -2.69
N ILE A 144 -17.25 -58.55 -2.72
CA ILE A 144 -18.02 -57.31 -2.49
C ILE A 144 -17.91 -56.88 -1.02
N SER A 145 -17.81 -57.82 -0.08
CA SER A 145 -17.51 -57.50 1.33
C SER A 145 -16.11 -56.91 1.48
N GLU A 146 -15.10 -57.54 0.87
CA GLU A 146 -13.70 -57.07 0.90
C GLU A 146 -13.56 -55.65 0.31
N LEU A 147 -14.34 -55.30 -0.72
CA LEU A 147 -14.36 -53.93 -1.27
C LEU A 147 -14.87 -52.87 -0.29
N ARG A 148 -15.84 -53.23 0.57
CA ARG A 148 -16.32 -52.33 1.63
C ARG A 148 -15.28 -52.18 2.75
N ASP A 149 -14.50 -53.24 3.00
CA ASP A 149 -13.38 -53.19 3.94
C ASP A 149 -12.23 -52.32 3.39
N PHE A 150 -11.93 -52.39 2.09
CA PHE A 150 -10.94 -51.51 1.44
C PHE A 150 -11.35 -50.04 1.52
N GLN A 151 -12.64 -49.73 1.36
CA GLN A 151 -13.15 -48.38 1.55
C GLN A 151 -12.88 -47.88 2.97
N THR A 152 -13.15 -48.71 3.98
CA THR A 152 -12.92 -48.37 5.38
C THR A 152 -11.43 -48.15 5.66
N GLN A 153 -10.57 -48.99 5.10
CA GLN A 153 -9.12 -48.87 5.22
C GLN A 153 -8.60 -47.59 4.55
N ALA A 154 -9.08 -47.26 3.34
CA ALA A 154 -8.72 -46.04 2.63
C ALA A 154 -9.10 -44.80 3.47
N LEU A 155 -10.32 -44.77 4.01
CA LEU A 155 -10.78 -43.67 4.87
C LEU A 155 -9.95 -43.52 6.16
N MET A 156 -9.46 -44.61 6.73
CA MET A 156 -8.69 -44.57 8.00
C MET A 156 -7.20 -44.25 7.81
N THR A 157 -6.58 -44.67 6.71
CA THR A 157 -5.11 -44.63 6.57
C THR A 157 -4.59 -43.68 5.51
N SER A 158 -5.33 -43.47 4.42
CA SER A 158 -4.89 -42.63 3.30
C SER A 158 -4.64 -41.17 3.74
N PRO A 159 -5.54 -40.47 4.46
CA PRO A 159 -5.33 -39.06 4.80
C PRO A 159 -4.04 -38.80 5.60
N ALA A 160 -3.77 -39.63 6.61
CA ALA A 160 -2.56 -39.54 7.41
C ALA A 160 -1.29 -39.84 6.58
N MET A 161 -1.35 -40.84 5.68
CA MET A 161 -0.23 -41.17 4.80
C MET A 161 0.13 -40.00 3.88
N HIS A 162 -0.86 -39.40 3.22
CA HIS A 162 -0.65 -38.26 2.32
C HIS A 162 -0.14 -37.02 3.08
N ARG A 163 -0.59 -36.82 4.32
CA ARG A 163 -0.04 -35.77 5.20
C ARG A 163 1.45 -35.95 5.46
N GLU A 164 1.89 -37.17 5.80
CA GLU A 164 3.32 -37.45 6.04
C GLU A 164 4.15 -37.35 4.74
N ARG A 165 3.60 -37.76 3.59
CA ARG A 165 4.25 -37.56 2.29
C ARG A 165 4.49 -36.09 1.99
N ARG A 166 3.50 -35.22 2.19
CA ARG A 166 3.68 -33.76 2.02
C ARG A 166 4.78 -33.19 2.93
N LYS A 167 4.85 -33.63 4.20
CA LYS A 167 5.92 -33.22 5.13
C LYS A 167 7.30 -33.64 4.64
N PHE A 168 7.43 -34.90 4.19
CA PHE A 168 8.67 -35.42 3.63
C PHE A 168 9.08 -34.63 2.38
N LEU A 169 8.16 -34.48 1.42
CA LEU A 169 8.41 -33.80 0.16
C LEU A 169 8.79 -32.34 0.36
N ARG A 170 8.21 -31.64 1.33
CA ARG A 170 8.58 -30.26 1.63
C ARG A 170 10.05 -30.13 2.02
N SER A 171 10.52 -31.02 2.90
CA SER A 171 11.93 -31.03 3.32
C SER A 171 12.84 -31.45 2.17
N ALA A 172 12.46 -32.51 1.44
CA ALA A 172 13.24 -33.00 0.31
C ALA A 172 13.36 -31.95 -0.80
N LEU A 173 12.25 -31.37 -1.27
CA LEU A 173 12.27 -30.37 -2.35
C LEU A 173 13.02 -29.11 -1.94
N ARG A 174 12.92 -28.67 -0.68
CA ARG A 174 13.75 -27.57 -0.15
C ARG A 174 15.23 -27.88 -0.29
N ASP A 175 15.66 -29.03 0.24
CA ASP A 175 17.08 -29.40 0.26
C ASP A 175 17.60 -29.62 -1.17
N LEU A 176 16.82 -30.24 -2.06
CA LEU A 176 17.16 -30.34 -3.49
C LEU A 176 17.30 -28.96 -4.14
N THR A 177 16.35 -28.04 -3.89
CA THR A 177 16.38 -26.69 -4.45
C THR A 177 17.65 -25.95 -4.04
N LEU A 178 17.99 -25.99 -2.75
CA LEU A 178 19.19 -25.32 -2.22
C LEU A 178 20.46 -25.86 -2.88
N VAL A 179 20.59 -27.19 -2.99
CA VAL A 179 21.75 -27.84 -3.63
C VAL A 179 21.88 -27.44 -5.11
N TYR A 180 20.78 -27.41 -5.87
CA TYR A 180 20.82 -27.03 -7.29
C TYR A 180 21.04 -25.53 -7.50
N ALA A 181 20.56 -24.69 -6.57
CA ALA A 181 20.80 -23.26 -6.62
C ALA A 181 22.28 -22.92 -6.37
N GLU A 182 22.92 -23.63 -5.44
CA GLU A 182 24.37 -23.50 -5.17
C GLU A 182 25.24 -24.10 -6.29
N GLU A 183 24.87 -25.29 -6.79
CA GLU A 183 25.63 -26.01 -7.82
C GLU A 183 24.76 -26.35 -9.05
N PRO A 184 24.48 -25.37 -9.94
CA PRO A 184 23.62 -25.57 -11.11
C PRO A 184 24.14 -26.65 -12.09
N GLY A 185 25.44 -26.96 -12.07
CA GLY A 185 26.03 -28.03 -12.88
C GLY A 185 25.44 -29.42 -12.58
N LEU A 186 24.90 -29.63 -11.37
CA LEU A 186 24.23 -30.89 -11.00
C LEU A 186 22.90 -31.10 -11.73
N LEU A 187 22.30 -30.05 -12.31
CA LEU A 187 21.06 -30.15 -13.06
C LEU A 187 21.19 -31.09 -14.27
N GLY A 188 22.38 -31.23 -14.86
CA GLY A 188 22.65 -32.22 -15.91
C GLY A 188 22.51 -33.67 -15.41
N PRO A 189 23.45 -34.17 -14.58
CA PRO A 189 23.45 -35.56 -14.13
C PRO A 189 22.29 -35.95 -13.21
N LYS A 190 21.60 -34.99 -12.59
CA LYS A 190 20.52 -35.24 -11.62
C LYS A 190 19.15 -34.69 -12.04
N ALA A 191 18.98 -34.30 -13.31
CA ALA A 191 17.71 -33.81 -13.85
C ALA A 191 16.51 -34.69 -13.48
N GLN A 192 16.69 -36.01 -13.52
CA GLN A 192 15.67 -36.99 -13.20
C GLN A 192 15.04 -36.79 -11.81
N PHE A 193 15.83 -36.48 -10.78
CA PHE A 193 15.31 -36.28 -9.42
C PHE A 193 14.41 -35.04 -9.31
N ILE A 194 14.62 -34.04 -10.16
CA ILE A 194 13.77 -32.86 -10.23
C ILE A 194 12.38 -33.25 -10.71
N PHE A 195 12.30 -33.95 -11.85
CA PHE A 195 11.04 -34.38 -12.43
C PHE A 195 10.29 -35.39 -11.55
N GLN A 196 11.00 -36.28 -10.87
CA GLN A 196 10.44 -37.17 -9.86
C GLN A 196 9.86 -36.36 -8.68
N GLY A 197 10.64 -35.45 -8.10
CA GLY A 197 10.21 -34.61 -6.98
C GLY A 197 9.01 -33.74 -7.33
N LEU A 198 9.01 -33.11 -8.51
CA LEU A 198 7.88 -32.32 -9.01
C LEU A 198 6.63 -33.17 -9.20
N SER A 199 6.74 -34.34 -9.84
CA SER A 199 5.60 -35.24 -10.08
C SER A 199 4.98 -35.72 -8.77
N LEU A 200 5.81 -36.16 -7.81
CA LEU A 200 5.35 -36.60 -6.50
C LEU A 200 4.69 -35.46 -5.71
N ALA A 201 5.29 -34.27 -5.69
CA ALA A 201 4.72 -33.11 -5.01
C ALA A 201 3.41 -32.68 -5.65
N ARG A 202 3.34 -32.63 -6.98
CA ARG A 202 2.11 -32.32 -7.71
C ARG A 202 1.02 -33.33 -7.37
N ASP A 203 1.28 -34.63 -7.43
CA ASP A 203 0.28 -35.66 -7.13
C ASP A 203 -0.29 -35.51 -5.71
N GLU A 204 0.55 -35.19 -4.72
CA GLU A 204 0.11 -34.95 -3.35
C GLU A 204 -0.72 -33.67 -3.20
N VAL A 205 -0.41 -32.61 -3.95
CA VAL A 205 -1.23 -31.39 -4.02
C VAL A 205 -2.59 -31.70 -4.65
N LEU A 206 -2.61 -32.36 -5.82
CA LEU A 206 -3.84 -32.75 -6.51
C LEU A 206 -4.72 -33.65 -5.62
N TRP A 207 -4.09 -34.57 -4.89
CA TRP A 207 -4.76 -35.43 -3.92
C TRP A 207 -5.42 -34.62 -2.82
N LEU A 208 -4.71 -33.66 -2.23
CA LEU A 208 -5.26 -32.84 -1.16
C LEU A 208 -6.47 -32.02 -1.64
N LEU A 209 -6.35 -31.35 -2.79
CA LEU A 209 -7.40 -30.47 -3.32
C LEU A 209 -8.73 -31.20 -3.53
N ARG A 210 -8.70 -32.36 -4.20
CA ARG A 210 -9.93 -33.11 -4.51
C ARG A 210 -10.59 -33.68 -3.26
N HIS A 211 -9.81 -34.12 -2.26
CA HIS A 211 -10.35 -34.76 -1.06
C HIS A 211 -10.85 -33.75 -0.02
N VAL A 212 -10.27 -32.55 0.04
CA VAL A 212 -10.78 -31.45 0.89
C VAL A 212 -12.18 -31.01 0.43
N VAL A 213 -12.39 -30.86 -0.87
CA VAL A 213 -13.68 -30.39 -1.42
C VAL A 213 -14.73 -31.49 -1.42
N ASN A 214 -14.32 -32.76 -1.48
CA ASN A 214 -15.23 -33.89 -1.53
C ASN A 214 -15.05 -34.81 -0.31
N PRO A 215 -15.50 -34.38 0.89
CA PRO A 215 -15.46 -35.23 2.07
C PRO A 215 -16.39 -36.45 1.90
N PRO A 216 -16.07 -37.59 2.52
CA PRO A 216 -16.87 -38.81 2.40
C PRO A 216 -18.21 -38.69 3.12
N SER A 217 -19.21 -39.44 2.65
CA SER A 217 -20.57 -39.39 3.18
C SER A 217 -20.65 -39.84 4.65
N LYS A 218 -21.49 -39.17 5.46
CA LYS A 218 -21.74 -39.48 6.88
C LYS A 218 -22.29 -40.90 7.14
N ARG A 219 -22.70 -41.64 6.08
CA ARG A 219 -23.28 -42.99 6.17
C ARG A 219 -22.29 -44.08 6.60
N HIS A 220 -20.98 -43.82 6.55
CA HIS A 220 -19.95 -44.86 6.72
C HIS A 220 -19.44 -45.04 8.17
N ASN A 221 -19.93 -44.28 9.16
CA ASN A 221 -19.54 -44.38 10.58
C ASN A 221 -18.02 -44.27 10.88
N VAL A 222 -17.19 -43.84 9.92
CA VAL A 222 -15.76 -43.57 10.11
C VAL A 222 -15.58 -42.10 10.48
N ARG A 223 -14.98 -41.83 11.65
CA ARG A 223 -14.67 -40.48 12.11
C ARG A 223 -13.31 -40.06 11.55
N LEU A 224 -13.31 -39.18 10.56
CA LEU A 224 -12.09 -38.60 9.99
C LEU A 224 -11.60 -37.45 10.86
N SER A 225 -10.28 -37.32 10.99
CA SER A 225 -9.67 -36.15 11.59
C SER A 225 -9.65 -35.01 10.57
N PRO A 226 -10.28 -33.86 10.85
CA PRO A 226 -10.20 -32.69 9.97
C PRO A 226 -8.76 -32.18 9.78
N GLU A 227 -7.86 -32.46 10.72
CA GLU A 227 -6.46 -32.02 10.68
C GLU A 227 -5.66 -32.69 9.56
N ASP A 228 -6.06 -33.86 9.06
CA ASP A 228 -5.30 -34.58 8.04
C ASP A 228 -5.47 -34.00 6.63
N PHE A 229 -6.57 -33.27 6.43
CA PHE A 229 -6.87 -32.52 5.21
C PHE A 229 -6.44 -31.05 5.31
N TYR A 230 -5.79 -30.68 6.40
CA TYR A 230 -5.40 -29.32 6.71
C TYR A 230 -3.88 -29.17 6.76
N ASP A 231 -3.30 -28.39 5.84
CA ASP A 231 -1.85 -28.21 5.74
C ASP A 231 -1.46 -26.74 5.67
N ARG A 232 -1.14 -26.15 6.82
CA ARG A 232 -0.71 -24.75 6.94
C ARG A 232 0.61 -24.45 6.23
N GLN A 233 1.43 -25.47 5.98
CA GLN A 233 2.75 -25.34 5.37
C GLN A 233 2.74 -25.80 3.91
N LEU A 234 1.55 -25.95 3.30
CA LEU A 234 1.42 -26.16 1.87
C LEU A 234 2.09 -25.07 1.03
N PRO A 235 2.03 -23.75 1.38
CA PRO A 235 2.70 -22.71 0.60
C PRO A 235 4.19 -22.95 0.43
N GLU A 236 4.89 -23.42 1.47
CA GLU A 236 6.30 -23.79 1.40
C GLU A 236 6.57 -24.91 0.37
N LEU A 237 5.72 -25.94 0.32
CA LEU A 237 5.86 -27.02 -0.67
C LEU A 237 5.66 -26.49 -2.09
N LEU A 238 4.61 -25.69 -2.31
CA LEU A 238 4.31 -25.11 -3.62
C LEU A 238 5.45 -24.18 -4.08
N PHE A 239 6.03 -23.42 -3.15
CA PHE A 239 7.14 -22.51 -3.43
C PHE A 239 8.37 -23.25 -3.95
N TYR A 240 8.79 -24.33 -3.30
CA TYR A 240 9.94 -25.12 -3.78
C TYR A 240 9.64 -25.92 -5.07
N MET A 241 8.38 -26.23 -5.35
CA MET A 241 8.02 -26.73 -6.68
C MET A 241 8.31 -25.69 -7.76
N GLU A 242 7.90 -24.44 -7.56
CA GLU A 242 8.11 -23.37 -8.55
C GLU A 242 9.59 -22.94 -8.63
N GLU A 243 10.25 -22.85 -7.48
CA GLU A 243 11.64 -23.31 -7.22
C GLU A 243 12.35 -24.04 -8.35
N LEU A 244 12.18 -25.35 -8.30
CA LEU A 244 12.86 -26.27 -9.19
C LEU A 244 12.50 -26.01 -10.66
N ARG A 245 11.26 -25.60 -10.94
CA ARG A 245 10.81 -25.23 -12.29
C ARG A 245 11.61 -24.02 -12.81
N GLY A 246 11.80 -23.01 -11.98
CA GLY A 246 12.59 -21.82 -12.27
C GLY A 246 14.07 -22.14 -12.53
N LEU A 247 14.67 -23.02 -11.73
CA LEU A 247 16.05 -23.45 -11.91
C LEU A 247 16.26 -24.18 -13.24
N VAL A 248 15.36 -25.09 -13.62
CA VAL A 248 15.42 -25.81 -14.91
C VAL A 248 15.30 -24.84 -16.09
N LYS A 249 14.40 -23.85 -16.02
CA LYS A 249 14.26 -22.81 -17.06
C LYS A 249 15.50 -21.93 -17.15
N LYS A 250 16.03 -21.49 -16.00
CA LYS A 250 17.18 -20.57 -15.93
C LYS A 250 18.47 -21.22 -16.45
N TYR A 251 18.66 -22.51 -16.20
CA TYR A 251 19.88 -23.25 -16.55
C TYR A 251 19.62 -24.32 -17.62
N ASN A 252 18.68 -24.06 -18.55
CA ASN A 252 18.33 -24.99 -19.62
C ASN A 252 19.55 -25.41 -20.45
N GLU A 253 20.46 -24.49 -20.78
CA GLU A 253 21.67 -24.75 -21.56
C GLU A 253 22.62 -25.74 -20.87
N VAL A 254 22.68 -25.73 -19.53
CA VAL A 254 23.50 -26.67 -18.75
C VAL A 254 22.98 -28.09 -18.92
N ILE A 255 21.66 -28.25 -18.87
CA ILE A 255 20.98 -29.54 -19.04
C ILE A 255 21.15 -30.02 -20.49
N GLN A 256 20.86 -29.15 -21.47
CA GLN A 256 21.02 -29.46 -22.89
C GLN A 256 22.44 -29.88 -23.24
N ARG A 257 23.45 -29.13 -22.77
CA ARG A 257 24.87 -29.44 -22.99
C ARG A 257 25.24 -30.82 -22.48
N TYR A 258 24.82 -31.15 -21.26
CA TYR A 258 25.09 -32.45 -20.64
C TYR A 258 24.45 -33.60 -21.45
N TYR A 259 23.17 -33.49 -21.80
CA TYR A 259 22.47 -34.56 -22.50
C TYR A 259 22.85 -34.70 -23.99
N VAL A 260 23.26 -33.62 -24.66
CA VAL A 260 23.87 -33.69 -26.01
C VAL A 260 25.17 -34.49 -25.99
N GLN A 261 26.02 -34.30 -24.98
CA GLN A 261 27.25 -35.09 -24.80
C GLN A 261 26.93 -36.54 -24.47
N TYR A 262 25.90 -36.79 -23.65
CA TYR A 262 25.46 -38.14 -23.30
C TYR A 262 24.96 -38.91 -24.54
N LEU A 263 24.09 -38.27 -25.34
CA LEU A 263 23.48 -38.83 -26.54
C LEU A 263 24.53 -39.17 -27.61
N SER A 264 25.43 -38.24 -27.93
CA SER A 264 26.46 -38.42 -28.96
C SER A 264 27.62 -39.32 -28.52
N GLY A 265 27.97 -39.29 -27.24
CA GLY A 265 29.10 -40.01 -26.68
C GLY A 265 28.78 -41.44 -26.27
N TYR A 266 27.85 -41.61 -25.33
CA TYR A 266 27.55 -42.92 -24.73
C TYR A 266 26.41 -43.63 -25.45
N ASP A 267 25.25 -42.97 -25.59
CA ASP A 267 24.03 -43.63 -26.10
C ASP A 267 24.20 -44.07 -27.55
N ALA A 268 24.81 -43.24 -28.40
CA ALA A 268 25.11 -43.59 -29.80
C ALA A 268 25.94 -44.88 -29.92
N VAL A 269 26.95 -45.02 -29.07
CA VAL A 269 27.88 -46.16 -29.09
C VAL A 269 27.19 -47.42 -28.58
N TYR A 270 26.49 -47.33 -27.45
CA TYR A 270 25.82 -48.48 -26.85
C TYR A 270 24.62 -48.95 -27.66
N LEU A 271 23.82 -48.02 -28.21
CA LEU A 271 22.71 -48.36 -29.11
C LEU A 271 23.20 -49.11 -30.36
N ASN A 272 24.30 -48.66 -30.97
CA ASN A 272 24.86 -49.34 -32.12
C ASN A 272 25.31 -50.77 -31.77
N GLN A 273 25.93 -50.98 -30.61
CA GLN A 273 26.29 -52.32 -30.13
C GLN A 273 25.07 -53.24 -29.98
N LEU A 274 23.97 -52.72 -29.44
CA LEU A 274 22.72 -53.47 -29.29
C LEU A 274 22.10 -53.82 -30.65
N ILE A 275 22.13 -52.91 -31.62
CA ILE A 275 21.60 -53.14 -32.98
C ILE A 275 22.42 -54.22 -33.71
N GLN A 276 23.75 -54.21 -33.59
CA GLN A 276 24.61 -55.22 -34.23
C GLN A 276 24.38 -56.64 -33.69
N ASN A 277 23.83 -56.78 -32.48
CA ASN A 277 23.52 -58.08 -31.87
C ASN A 277 22.17 -58.66 -32.33
N ILE A 278 21.39 -57.94 -33.15
CA ILE A 278 20.09 -58.41 -33.66
C ILE A 278 20.32 -59.24 -34.93
N SER A 279 20.06 -60.55 -34.87
CA SER A 279 20.39 -61.48 -35.98
C SER A 279 19.39 -61.45 -37.15
N MET A 280 18.14 -61.04 -36.93
CA MET A 280 17.08 -60.97 -37.93
C MET A 280 16.23 -59.73 -37.69
N CYS A 281 16.27 -58.76 -38.60
CA CYS A 281 15.52 -57.51 -38.51
C CYS A 281 14.96 -57.18 -39.90
N PRO A 282 13.64 -56.93 -40.06
CA PRO A 282 13.09 -56.52 -41.35
C PRO A 282 13.57 -55.12 -41.76
N GLU A 283 13.42 -54.80 -43.04
CA GLU A 283 14.04 -53.60 -43.65
C GLU A 283 13.53 -52.29 -43.03
N ASP A 284 12.22 -52.20 -42.77
CA ASP A 284 11.59 -51.00 -42.20
C ASP A 284 12.11 -50.70 -40.77
N GLU A 285 12.21 -51.72 -39.91
CA GLU A 285 12.75 -51.60 -38.56
C GLU A 285 14.26 -51.29 -38.56
N SER A 286 15.01 -51.88 -39.49
CA SER A 286 16.45 -51.62 -39.65
C SER A 286 16.73 -50.16 -40.06
N VAL A 287 15.90 -49.60 -40.95
CA VAL A 287 15.98 -48.18 -41.34
C VAL A 287 15.71 -47.27 -40.15
N ILE A 288 14.70 -47.57 -39.32
CA ILE A 288 14.40 -46.78 -38.12
C ILE A 288 15.55 -46.85 -37.10
N LEU A 289 16.06 -48.05 -36.82
CA LEU A 289 17.17 -48.25 -35.87
C LEU A 289 18.46 -47.55 -36.30
N SER A 290 18.81 -47.61 -37.59
CA SER A 290 19.98 -46.90 -38.13
C SER A 290 19.78 -45.38 -38.12
N SER A 291 18.57 -44.90 -38.40
CA SER A 291 18.20 -43.48 -38.27
C SER A 291 18.42 -42.96 -36.84
N PHE A 292 18.11 -43.75 -35.82
CA PHE A 292 18.36 -43.36 -34.43
C PHE A 292 19.85 -43.10 -34.16
N CYS A 293 20.73 -44.05 -34.49
CA CYS A 293 22.17 -43.92 -34.30
C CYS A 293 22.74 -42.71 -35.06
N ASN A 294 22.32 -42.50 -36.30
CA ASN A 294 22.78 -41.36 -37.11
C ASN A 294 22.35 -40.03 -36.50
N THR A 295 21.12 -39.95 -36.01
CA THR A 295 20.56 -38.71 -35.44
C THR A 295 21.28 -38.31 -34.15
N ILE A 296 21.56 -39.24 -33.24
CA ILE A 296 22.20 -38.92 -31.96
C ILE A 296 23.72 -38.78 -32.05
N SER A 297 24.38 -39.45 -32.99
CA SER A 297 25.86 -39.39 -33.15
C SER A 297 26.38 -38.07 -33.73
N VAL A 298 25.56 -37.34 -34.49
CA VAL A 298 25.94 -36.06 -35.11
C VAL A 298 25.83 -34.87 -34.14
N LEU A 299 25.19 -35.08 -32.98
CA LEU A 299 24.98 -34.02 -32.00
C LEU A 299 26.31 -33.52 -31.42
N SER A 300 26.43 -32.20 -31.22
CA SER A 300 27.61 -31.62 -30.59
C SER A 300 27.29 -30.42 -29.72
N VAL A 301 28.16 -30.18 -28.73
CA VAL A 301 28.05 -29.04 -27.80
C VAL A 301 28.04 -27.69 -28.52
N LYS A 302 28.67 -27.60 -29.69
CA LYS A 302 28.68 -26.38 -30.51
C LYS A 302 27.29 -25.94 -30.95
N GLN A 303 26.34 -26.87 -31.06
CA GLN A 303 24.96 -26.57 -31.43
C GLN A 303 24.22 -25.90 -30.26
N VAL A 304 24.49 -26.35 -29.03
CA VAL A 304 23.95 -25.74 -27.80
C VAL A 304 24.53 -24.34 -27.61
N GLU A 305 25.85 -24.16 -27.78
CA GLU A 305 26.51 -22.85 -27.66
C GLU A 305 26.02 -21.83 -28.71
N LYS A 306 25.49 -22.30 -29.84
CA LYS A 306 24.85 -21.48 -30.88
C LYS A 306 23.35 -21.28 -30.68
N ASN A 307 22.78 -21.88 -29.63
CA ASN A 307 21.35 -21.89 -29.35
C ASN A 307 20.52 -22.42 -30.55
N GLU A 308 20.99 -23.50 -31.17
CA GLU A 308 20.26 -24.19 -32.24
C GLU A 308 18.99 -24.84 -31.68
N LEU A 309 17.88 -24.75 -32.44
CA LEU A 309 16.62 -25.40 -32.07
C LEU A 309 16.69 -26.89 -32.41
N PHE A 310 16.67 -27.73 -31.38
CA PHE A 310 16.58 -29.18 -31.52
C PHE A 310 15.13 -29.62 -31.71
N ASP A 311 14.90 -30.66 -32.52
CA ASP A 311 13.59 -31.28 -32.67
C ASP A 311 13.73 -32.81 -32.78
N PHE A 312 13.37 -33.49 -31.69
CA PHE A 312 13.36 -34.95 -31.58
C PHE A 312 11.95 -35.52 -31.58
N ARG A 313 10.93 -34.76 -32.01
CA ARG A 313 9.54 -35.28 -32.11
C ARG A 313 9.45 -36.46 -33.07
N GLY A 314 10.11 -36.37 -34.23
CA GLY A 314 10.20 -37.46 -35.21
C GLY A 314 10.86 -38.70 -34.59
N PHE A 315 12.02 -38.52 -33.95
CA PHE A 315 12.76 -39.57 -33.25
C PHE A 315 11.89 -40.31 -32.21
N ARG A 316 11.19 -39.56 -31.35
CA ARG A 316 10.32 -40.15 -30.32
C ARG A 316 9.11 -40.88 -30.91
N LEU A 317 8.54 -40.34 -31.99
CA LEU A 317 7.41 -40.97 -32.67
C LEU A 317 7.83 -42.23 -33.40
N ASP A 318 9.01 -42.26 -34.00
CA ASP A 318 9.57 -43.44 -34.65
C ASP A 318 9.88 -44.55 -33.64
N TRP A 319 10.34 -44.20 -32.42
CA TRP A 319 10.48 -45.19 -31.35
C TRP A 319 9.12 -45.79 -30.97
N PHE A 320 8.07 -44.96 -30.94
CA PHE A 320 6.73 -45.44 -30.66
C PHE A 320 6.17 -46.33 -31.79
N ARG A 321 6.43 -45.98 -33.06
CA ARG A 321 6.10 -46.84 -34.21
C ARG A 321 6.83 -48.17 -34.14
N LEU A 322 8.13 -48.15 -33.80
CA LEU A 322 8.93 -49.36 -33.66
C LEU A 322 8.35 -50.25 -32.57
N GLN A 323 8.00 -49.71 -31.40
CA GLN A 323 7.30 -50.47 -30.36
C GLN A 323 6.03 -51.14 -30.88
N ALA A 324 5.22 -50.45 -31.69
CA ALA A 324 4.02 -51.02 -32.28
C ALA A 324 4.35 -52.16 -33.27
N TYR A 325 5.35 -51.99 -34.13
CA TYR A 325 5.77 -53.01 -35.10
C TYR A 325 6.32 -54.26 -34.43
N THR A 326 7.05 -54.09 -33.32
CA THR A 326 7.75 -55.19 -32.64
C THR A 326 6.96 -55.85 -31.51
N SER A 327 5.74 -55.36 -31.22
CA SER A 327 4.90 -55.87 -30.11
C SER A 327 3.61 -56.56 -30.58
N VAL A 328 3.39 -56.70 -31.89
CA VAL A 328 2.28 -57.49 -32.43
C VAL A 328 2.61 -58.99 -32.46
N ASP A 329 1.58 -59.83 -32.42
CA ASP A 329 1.74 -61.29 -32.53
C ASP A 329 2.43 -61.65 -33.86
N LYS A 330 3.55 -62.39 -33.79
CA LYS A 330 4.41 -62.79 -34.92
C LYS A 330 5.12 -61.62 -35.63
N ALA A 331 5.57 -60.61 -34.89
CA ALA A 331 6.44 -59.57 -35.42
C ALA A 331 7.75 -60.14 -36.00
N GLY A 332 8.29 -59.49 -37.05
CA GLY A 332 9.58 -59.89 -37.64
C GLY A 332 10.78 -59.67 -36.69
N LEU A 333 10.62 -58.74 -35.75
CA LEU A 333 11.51 -58.48 -34.62
C LEU A 333 10.65 -58.42 -33.35
N GLU A 334 10.86 -59.33 -32.40
CA GLU A 334 10.08 -59.37 -31.17
C GLU A 334 10.75 -58.58 -30.04
N LEU A 335 10.10 -57.51 -29.58
CA LEU A 335 10.69 -56.64 -28.53
C LEU A 335 10.86 -57.35 -27.19
N MET A 336 9.99 -58.33 -26.89
CA MET A 336 10.08 -59.14 -25.68
C MET A 336 11.38 -59.95 -25.62
N GLY A 337 11.95 -60.33 -26.78
CA GLY A 337 13.25 -61.02 -26.85
C GLY A 337 14.46 -60.09 -26.68
N HIS A 338 14.25 -58.77 -26.69
CA HIS A 338 15.30 -57.75 -26.69
C HIS A 338 15.02 -56.65 -25.64
N GLU A 339 14.80 -57.05 -24.39
CA GLU A 339 14.46 -56.11 -23.30
C GLU A 339 15.49 -55.00 -23.09
N ASP A 340 16.78 -55.28 -23.27
CA ASP A 340 17.84 -54.29 -23.04
C ASP A 340 17.80 -53.16 -24.08
N LEU A 341 17.40 -53.47 -25.31
CA LEU A 341 17.14 -52.46 -26.35
C LEU A 341 15.97 -51.57 -25.95
N ALA A 342 14.87 -52.16 -25.46
CA ALA A 342 13.70 -51.41 -25.03
C ALA A 342 14.01 -50.49 -23.83
N LYS A 343 14.71 -51.01 -22.83
CA LYS A 343 15.14 -50.24 -21.63
C LYS A 343 16.05 -49.09 -22.04
N HIS A 344 17.06 -49.35 -22.85
CA HIS A 344 17.99 -48.33 -23.29
C HIS A 344 17.34 -47.28 -24.18
N MET A 345 16.46 -47.67 -25.11
CA MET A 345 15.73 -46.70 -25.94
C MET A 345 14.81 -45.81 -25.12
N ASN A 346 14.18 -46.33 -24.07
CA ASN A 346 13.42 -45.49 -23.14
C ASN A 346 14.33 -44.49 -22.40
N THR A 347 15.55 -44.87 -22.04
CA THR A 347 16.55 -43.91 -21.50
C THR A 347 16.95 -42.86 -22.53
N ILE A 348 17.21 -43.23 -23.79
CA ILE A 348 17.54 -42.28 -24.86
C ILE A 348 16.39 -41.30 -25.08
N VAL A 349 15.14 -41.76 -25.07
CA VAL A 349 13.97 -40.88 -25.17
C VAL A 349 13.93 -39.86 -24.03
N PHE A 350 14.34 -40.25 -22.81
CA PHE A 350 14.45 -39.29 -21.71
C PHE A 350 15.51 -38.24 -22.02
N HIS A 351 16.70 -38.68 -22.45
CA HIS A 351 17.81 -37.79 -22.79
C HIS A 351 17.44 -36.81 -23.91
N THR A 352 16.72 -37.26 -24.96
CA THR A 352 16.25 -36.35 -26.02
C THR A 352 15.31 -35.27 -25.48
N LYS A 353 14.40 -35.61 -24.55
CA LYS A 353 13.48 -34.64 -23.92
C LYS A 353 14.22 -33.60 -23.09
N MET A 354 15.35 -33.97 -22.49
CA MET A 354 16.20 -33.03 -21.75
C MET A 354 16.91 -32.03 -22.67
N VAL A 355 16.86 -32.24 -23.99
CA VAL A 355 17.41 -31.34 -25.00
C VAL A 355 16.33 -30.43 -25.60
N ASP A 356 15.22 -30.98 -26.09
CA ASP A 356 14.22 -30.24 -26.87
C ASP A 356 12.82 -30.11 -26.22
N PHE A 357 12.60 -30.72 -25.06
CA PHE A 357 11.25 -30.86 -24.46
C PHE A 357 11.20 -30.46 -22.98
N LEU A 358 12.16 -29.65 -22.50
CA LEU A 358 12.28 -29.28 -21.08
C LEU A 358 11.07 -28.50 -20.55
N ASP A 359 10.56 -27.53 -21.31
CA ASP A 359 9.40 -26.73 -20.89
C ASP A 359 8.16 -27.59 -20.69
N GLU A 360 7.92 -28.53 -21.61
CA GLU A 360 6.80 -29.45 -21.50
C GLU A 360 7.03 -30.56 -20.47
N MET A 361 8.28 -30.95 -20.20
CA MET A 361 8.60 -31.82 -19.06
C MET A 361 8.26 -31.15 -17.72
N ILE A 362 8.57 -29.85 -17.59
CA ILE A 362 8.20 -29.05 -16.43
C ILE A 362 6.68 -29.00 -16.27
N ASN A 363 5.93 -28.73 -17.36
CA ASN A 363 4.47 -28.73 -17.33
C ASN A 363 3.90 -30.12 -17.01
N GLU A 364 4.38 -31.17 -17.68
CA GLU A 364 3.95 -32.55 -17.50
C GLU A 364 4.13 -33.00 -16.04
N THR A 365 5.15 -32.53 -15.32
CA THR A 365 5.49 -32.98 -13.96
C THR A 365 5.06 -32.04 -12.84
N GLY A 366 4.93 -30.74 -13.09
CA GLY A 366 4.69 -29.74 -12.03
C GLY A 366 3.53 -28.78 -12.29
N ASP A 367 2.67 -29.03 -13.28
CA ASP A 367 1.53 -28.17 -13.55
C ASP A 367 0.53 -28.13 -12.39
N LEU A 368 0.09 -26.91 -12.05
CA LEU A 368 -0.86 -26.61 -10.97
C LEU A 368 -2.06 -25.82 -11.48
N SER A 369 -2.33 -25.86 -12.79
CA SER A 369 -3.47 -25.22 -13.43
C SER A 369 -4.82 -25.64 -12.85
N ILE A 370 -4.87 -26.79 -12.16
CA ILE A 370 -6.04 -27.30 -11.44
C ILE A 370 -6.64 -26.27 -10.48
N TYR A 371 -5.84 -25.36 -9.92
CA TYR A 371 -6.30 -24.32 -9.00
C TYR A 371 -7.34 -23.39 -9.64
N CYS A 372 -7.36 -23.27 -10.97
CA CYS A 372 -8.41 -22.56 -11.71
C CYS A 372 -9.82 -23.13 -11.46
N PHE A 373 -9.94 -24.41 -11.09
CA PHE A 373 -11.22 -25.06 -10.78
C PHE A 373 -11.48 -25.18 -9.27
N TYR A 374 -10.51 -24.77 -8.44
CA TYR A 374 -10.54 -24.81 -6.98
C TYR A 374 -10.29 -23.42 -6.36
N THR A 375 -10.77 -22.37 -7.01
CA THR A 375 -10.44 -20.97 -6.65
C THR A 375 -10.82 -20.59 -5.22
N THR A 376 -11.95 -21.07 -4.71
CA THR A 376 -12.39 -20.82 -3.32
C THR A 376 -11.41 -21.42 -2.30
N LEU A 377 -10.92 -22.63 -2.56
CA LEU A 377 -9.90 -23.27 -1.73
C LEU A 377 -8.55 -22.56 -1.89
N PHE A 378 -8.24 -22.07 -3.09
CA PHE A 378 -7.02 -21.31 -3.37
C PHE A 378 -6.96 -20.01 -2.56
N GLU A 379 -8.05 -19.23 -2.56
CA GLU A 379 -8.19 -18.02 -1.72
C GLU A 379 -8.05 -18.34 -0.24
N HIS A 380 -8.69 -19.41 0.23
CA HIS A 380 -8.63 -19.82 1.62
C HIS A 380 -7.21 -20.22 2.04
N GLN A 381 -6.49 -20.96 1.19
CA GLN A 381 -5.08 -21.32 1.43
C GLN A 381 -4.17 -20.08 1.49
N PHE A 382 -4.42 -19.07 0.66
CA PHE A 382 -3.70 -17.81 0.72
C PHE A 382 -3.96 -17.04 2.01
N LYS A 383 -5.22 -16.89 2.42
CA LYS A 383 -5.57 -16.22 3.68
C LYS A 383 -4.90 -16.89 4.88
N GLN A 384 -4.82 -18.22 4.88
CA GLN A 384 -4.11 -18.97 5.92
C GLN A 384 -2.60 -18.78 5.89
N CYS A 385 -2.03 -18.60 4.70
CA CYS A 385 -0.65 -18.18 4.55
C CYS A 385 -0.42 -16.81 5.19
N MET A 386 -1.36 -15.86 5.06
CA MET A 386 -1.30 -14.53 5.67
C MET A 386 -1.53 -14.52 7.18
N GLU A 387 -2.29 -15.47 7.73
CA GLU A 387 -2.50 -15.59 9.18
C GLU A 387 -1.28 -16.14 9.93
N PHE A 388 -0.41 -16.89 9.25
CA PHE A 388 0.71 -17.59 9.87
C PHE A 388 2.06 -17.03 9.44
N LEU A 389 2.68 -16.23 10.32
CA LEU A 389 3.94 -15.50 10.10
C LEU A 389 5.04 -16.32 9.42
N ALA A 390 5.27 -17.57 9.86
CA ALA A 390 6.33 -18.43 9.31
C ALA A 390 6.09 -18.87 7.84
N GLN A 391 4.95 -18.52 7.24
CA GLN A 391 4.63 -18.80 5.84
C GLN A 391 4.55 -17.54 4.98
N HIS A 392 4.61 -16.35 5.57
CA HIS A 392 4.62 -15.06 4.83
C HIS A 392 5.66 -15.05 3.72
N ARG A 393 6.83 -15.63 3.97
CA ARG A 393 7.94 -15.75 3.01
C ARG A 393 7.55 -16.43 1.69
N TYR A 394 6.61 -17.37 1.74
CA TYR A 394 6.23 -18.20 0.60
C TYR A 394 4.99 -17.66 -0.13
N SER A 395 4.39 -16.57 0.33
CA SER A 395 3.13 -16.03 -0.20
C SER A 395 3.16 -15.64 -1.67
N ILE A 396 4.33 -15.35 -2.23
CA ILE A 396 4.49 -15.03 -3.66
C ILE A 396 4.10 -16.20 -4.59
N ILE A 397 4.01 -17.42 -4.06
CA ILE A 397 3.64 -18.59 -4.86
C ILE A 397 2.23 -18.52 -5.44
N PHE A 398 1.29 -17.88 -4.73
CA PHE A 398 -0.11 -17.78 -5.16
C PHE A 398 -0.27 -16.99 -6.47
N PRO A 399 0.28 -15.77 -6.60
CA PRO A 399 0.25 -15.07 -7.89
C PRO A 399 1.09 -15.79 -8.97
N MET A 400 2.17 -16.51 -8.62
CA MET A 400 2.95 -17.28 -9.60
C MET A 400 2.16 -18.45 -10.20
N ILE A 401 1.40 -19.20 -9.38
CA ILE A 401 0.55 -20.31 -9.85
C ILE A 401 -0.54 -19.82 -10.83
N CYS A 402 -0.96 -18.56 -10.76
CA CYS A 402 -1.90 -18.01 -11.75
C CYS A 402 -1.34 -18.10 -13.17
N GLY A 403 -0.01 -18.07 -13.35
CA GLY A 403 0.66 -18.30 -14.63
C GLY A 403 0.42 -19.70 -15.22
N HIS A 404 0.06 -20.69 -14.39
CA HIS A 404 -0.20 -22.07 -14.84
C HIS A 404 -1.59 -22.23 -15.45
N PHE A 405 -2.54 -21.32 -15.20
CA PHE A 405 -3.95 -21.53 -15.55
C PHE A 405 -4.17 -21.79 -17.05
N MET A 406 -3.31 -21.23 -17.91
CA MET A 406 -3.40 -21.44 -19.36
C MET A 406 -3.12 -22.87 -19.81
N ASN A 407 -2.41 -23.65 -18.99
CA ASN A 407 -2.14 -25.06 -19.24
C ASN A 407 -3.40 -25.94 -19.11
N ALA A 408 -4.45 -25.45 -18.43
CA ALA A 408 -5.72 -26.17 -18.32
C ALA A 408 -6.58 -26.12 -19.60
N THR A 409 -6.20 -25.28 -20.57
CA THR A 409 -6.95 -25.06 -21.81
C THR A 409 -6.55 -26.05 -22.88
N HIS A 410 -7.51 -26.45 -23.72
CA HIS A 410 -7.26 -27.33 -24.85
C HIS A 410 -7.64 -26.65 -26.16
N THR A 411 -6.91 -26.91 -27.25
CA THR A 411 -7.16 -26.32 -28.58
C THR A 411 -8.54 -26.69 -29.14
N LEU A 412 -9.10 -27.82 -28.71
CA LEU A 412 -10.46 -28.28 -29.05
C LEU A 412 -11.58 -27.60 -28.24
N CYS A 413 -11.25 -26.79 -27.23
CA CYS A 413 -12.22 -26.03 -26.43
C CYS A 413 -11.73 -24.57 -26.31
N PRO A 414 -11.70 -23.79 -27.41
CA PRO A 414 -11.24 -22.41 -27.37
C PRO A 414 -12.17 -21.48 -26.55
N GLU A 415 -13.43 -21.85 -26.34
CA GLU A 415 -14.46 -21.03 -25.70
C GLU A 415 -14.13 -20.71 -24.23
N GLU A 416 -13.48 -21.63 -23.53
CA GLU A 416 -13.11 -21.45 -22.11
C GLU A 416 -11.79 -20.66 -21.94
N ARG A 417 -10.94 -20.60 -22.98
CA ARG A 417 -9.58 -20.05 -22.87
C ARG A 417 -9.56 -18.61 -22.38
N HIS A 418 -10.43 -17.76 -22.93
CA HIS A 418 -10.49 -16.35 -22.54
C HIS A 418 -11.03 -16.15 -21.12
N SER A 419 -12.00 -16.98 -20.72
CA SER A 419 -12.56 -16.96 -19.36
C SER A 419 -11.48 -17.30 -18.32
N ILE A 420 -10.78 -18.42 -18.52
CA ILE A 420 -9.67 -18.87 -17.67
C ILE A 420 -8.54 -17.82 -17.66
N GLY A 421 -8.25 -17.18 -18.81
CA GLY A 421 -7.24 -16.13 -18.95
C GLY A 421 -7.55 -14.93 -18.08
N THR A 422 -8.78 -14.44 -18.18
CA THR A 422 -9.26 -13.31 -17.38
C THR A 422 -9.24 -13.63 -15.89
N THR A 423 -9.69 -14.82 -15.49
CA THR A 423 -9.66 -15.28 -14.10
C THR A 423 -8.24 -15.31 -13.55
N SER A 424 -7.26 -15.82 -14.32
CA SER A 424 -5.86 -15.87 -13.88
C SER A 424 -5.27 -14.48 -13.57
N VAL A 425 -5.55 -13.50 -14.43
CA VAL A 425 -5.07 -12.11 -14.28
C VAL A 425 -5.74 -11.45 -13.07
N GLN A 426 -7.05 -11.66 -12.88
CA GLN A 426 -7.79 -11.14 -11.73
C GLN A 426 -7.26 -11.67 -10.40
N TYR A 427 -6.99 -12.98 -10.31
CA TYR A 427 -6.43 -13.58 -9.11
C TYR A 427 -5.00 -13.13 -8.84
N ALA A 428 -4.15 -13.05 -9.87
CA ALA A 428 -2.79 -12.53 -9.72
C ALA A 428 -2.78 -11.09 -9.17
N HIS A 429 -3.64 -10.22 -9.71
CA HIS A 429 -3.83 -8.87 -9.19
C HIS A 429 -4.34 -8.88 -7.73
N TRP A 430 -5.35 -9.71 -7.44
CA TRP A 430 -5.91 -9.81 -6.09
C TRP A 430 -4.85 -10.22 -5.06
N PHE A 431 -4.10 -11.30 -5.30
CA PHE A 431 -3.06 -11.74 -4.37
C PHE A 431 -2.00 -10.68 -4.11
N LEU A 432 -1.49 -10.03 -5.16
CA LEU A 432 -0.48 -8.98 -5.02
C LEU A 432 -1.01 -7.76 -4.24
N ARG A 433 -2.29 -7.45 -4.40
CA ARG A 433 -2.96 -6.41 -3.62
C ARG A 433 -3.06 -6.75 -2.16
N GLU A 434 -3.60 -7.92 -1.81
CA GLU A 434 -3.73 -8.33 -0.41
C GLU A 434 -2.35 -8.44 0.27
N MET A 435 -1.33 -8.96 -0.43
CA MET A 435 0.05 -8.96 0.08
C MET A 435 0.56 -7.54 0.37
N SER A 436 0.30 -6.60 -0.54
CA SER A 436 0.73 -5.20 -0.38
C SER A 436 -0.02 -4.51 0.76
N GLU A 437 -1.31 -4.80 0.93
CA GLU A 437 -2.12 -4.28 2.03
C GLU A 437 -1.64 -4.80 3.38
N GLU A 438 -1.31 -6.09 3.50
CA GLU A 438 -0.76 -6.67 4.72
C GLU A 438 0.59 -6.07 5.09
N VAL A 439 1.51 -5.89 4.13
CA VAL A 439 2.77 -5.20 4.38
C VAL A 439 2.53 -3.77 4.87
N ASN A 440 1.59 -3.05 4.25
CA ASN A 440 1.23 -1.71 4.69
C ASN A 440 0.63 -1.69 6.10
N GLN A 441 -0.14 -2.70 6.49
CA GLN A 441 -0.70 -2.82 7.84
C GLN A 441 0.40 -3.09 8.88
N VAL A 442 1.35 -3.96 8.56
CA VAL A 442 2.53 -4.22 9.41
C VAL A 442 3.37 -2.96 9.55
N ILE A 443 3.67 -2.26 8.45
CA ILE A 443 4.39 -0.98 8.45
C ILE A 443 3.64 0.05 9.30
N THR A 444 2.33 0.16 9.12
CA THR A 444 1.52 1.08 9.94
C THR A 444 1.66 0.75 11.42
N SER A 445 1.55 -0.53 11.80
CA SER A 445 1.70 -0.95 13.20
C SER A 445 3.08 -0.65 13.76
N ILE A 446 4.14 -0.80 12.95
CA ILE A 446 5.50 -0.42 13.30
C ILE A 446 5.62 1.10 13.46
N CYS A 447 5.08 1.87 12.51
CA CYS A 447 5.04 3.32 12.58
C CYS A 447 4.28 3.80 13.80
N GLU A 448 3.17 3.16 14.18
CA GLU A 448 2.45 3.46 15.42
C GLU A 448 3.35 3.24 16.64
N GLU A 449 3.99 2.07 16.76
CA GLU A 449 4.91 1.81 17.88
C GLU A 449 6.07 2.82 17.93
N GLN A 450 6.61 3.21 16.77
CA GLN A 450 7.69 4.19 16.68
C GLN A 450 7.22 5.63 16.92
N CYS A 451 6.05 6.02 16.45
CA CYS A 451 5.42 7.30 16.79
C CYS A 451 5.17 7.40 18.29
N MET A 452 4.68 6.32 18.92
CA MET A 452 4.55 6.25 20.36
C MET A 452 5.92 6.36 21.04
N LEU A 453 6.98 5.76 20.49
CA LEU A 453 8.34 5.92 21.01
C LEU A 453 8.89 7.34 20.88
N ASN A 454 8.68 8.02 19.76
CA ASN A 454 9.16 9.39 19.53
C ASN A 454 8.36 10.44 20.30
N TYR A 455 7.05 10.24 20.49
CA TYR A 455 6.23 11.09 21.36
C TYR A 455 6.75 11.13 22.81
N LYS A 456 7.54 10.13 23.22
CA LYS A 456 8.20 10.06 24.54
C LYS A 456 9.35 11.06 24.71
N ALA A 457 9.86 11.71 23.65
CA ALA A 457 11.07 12.51 23.74
C ALA A 457 10.86 14.03 23.93
N ASP A 458 9.71 14.63 23.54
CA ASP A 458 9.75 16.07 23.15
C ASP A 458 8.50 16.96 23.44
N SER A 459 7.91 16.97 24.65
CA SER A 459 6.76 17.89 24.95
C SER A 459 6.72 18.58 26.35
N LYS A 460 6.88 19.91 26.41
CA LYS A 460 6.85 20.77 27.63
C LYS A 460 5.65 20.54 28.59
N PRO A 461 5.76 20.90 29.90
CA PRO A 461 4.81 20.50 30.94
C PRO A 461 3.54 21.38 31.03
N GLY A 462 2.36 20.75 31.13
CA GLY A 462 1.20 21.33 31.80
C GLY A 462 -0.14 21.27 31.06
N THR A 463 -0.85 20.13 31.12
CA THR A 463 -2.31 19.95 31.32
C THR A 463 -2.70 18.51 30.92
N PRO A 464 -3.69 17.87 31.59
CA PRO A 464 -4.15 16.54 31.21
C PRO A 464 -5.12 16.67 30.03
N ARG A 465 -4.88 15.98 28.91
CA ARG A 465 -5.84 15.99 27.78
C ARG A 465 -6.25 14.59 27.34
N ARG A 466 -7.56 14.51 27.07
CA ARG A 466 -8.37 13.40 26.55
C ARG A 466 -7.96 12.91 25.15
N THR A 467 -7.16 13.67 24.43
CA THR A 467 -6.84 13.49 23.00
C THR A 467 -6.02 12.24 22.67
N SER A 468 -5.17 11.74 23.58
CA SER A 468 -4.44 10.48 23.35
C SER A 468 -5.37 9.26 23.35
N LEU A 469 -6.47 9.32 24.12
CA LEU A 469 -7.48 8.26 24.15
C LEU A 469 -8.37 8.32 22.90
N GLU A 470 -8.66 9.52 22.41
CA GLU A 470 -9.44 9.75 21.19
C GLU A 470 -8.64 9.42 19.91
N TYR A 471 -7.31 9.64 19.89
CA TYR A 471 -6.42 9.17 18.83
C TYR A 471 -6.52 7.65 18.65
N VAL A 472 -6.41 6.94 19.77
CA VAL A 472 -6.53 5.48 19.83
C VAL A 472 -7.96 5.04 19.51
N HIS A 473 -8.99 5.74 19.99
CA HIS A 473 -10.40 5.40 19.75
C HIS A 473 -10.86 5.65 18.30
N TRP A 474 -10.40 6.73 17.66
CA TRP A 474 -10.64 7.03 16.26
C TRP A 474 -9.95 5.99 15.36
N LEU A 475 -8.67 5.68 15.65
CA LEU A 475 -7.91 4.63 14.95
C LEU A 475 -8.55 3.23 15.13
N ILE A 476 -9.11 2.94 16.30
CA ILE A 476 -9.91 1.74 16.59
C ILE A 476 -11.17 1.68 15.72
N THR A 477 -11.84 2.81 15.50
CA THR A 477 -13.10 2.86 14.75
C THR A 477 -12.88 2.70 13.24
N GLU A 478 -11.77 3.23 12.72
CA GLU A 478 -11.37 3.10 11.30
C GLU A 478 -10.84 1.70 10.96
N LEU A 479 -10.32 0.95 11.95
CA LEU A 479 -9.73 -0.39 11.79
C LEU A 479 -10.65 -1.55 12.25
N ALA A 480 -11.86 -1.29 12.74
CA ALA A 480 -12.72 -2.31 13.36
C ALA A 480 -13.46 -3.20 12.33
N GLY A 481 -12.71 -4.13 11.72
CA GLY A 481 -13.20 -5.43 11.25
C GLY A 481 -12.50 -6.54 12.03
N GLU A 482 -13.20 -7.18 12.97
CA GLU A 482 -12.85 -8.42 13.71
C GLU A 482 -11.67 -8.44 14.73
N ALA A 483 -10.90 -7.36 14.93
CA ALA A 483 -9.81 -7.34 15.94
C ALA A 483 -10.11 -6.66 17.30
N SER A 484 -11.38 -6.38 17.62
CA SER A 484 -11.76 -5.43 18.68
C SER A 484 -11.36 -5.83 20.12
N GLN A 485 -11.40 -7.12 20.48
CA GLN A 485 -11.20 -7.54 21.89
C GLN A 485 -9.73 -7.65 22.30
N VAL A 486 -8.83 -7.92 21.34
CA VAL A 486 -7.39 -8.04 21.58
C VAL A 486 -6.71 -6.67 21.55
N VAL A 487 -7.16 -5.78 20.65
CA VAL A 487 -6.68 -4.39 20.56
C VAL A 487 -7.09 -3.57 21.78
N ALA A 488 -8.29 -3.76 22.33
CA ALA A 488 -8.75 -3.04 23.53
C ALA A 488 -7.86 -3.29 24.77
N ASN A 489 -7.42 -4.53 24.98
CA ASN A 489 -6.54 -4.89 26.10
C ASN A 489 -5.07 -4.47 25.86
N ILE A 490 -4.62 -4.42 24.61
CA ILE A 490 -3.26 -4.00 24.21
C ILE A 490 -3.09 -2.47 24.28
N CYS A 491 -4.15 -1.71 23.96
CA CYS A 491 -4.15 -0.25 24.08
C CYS A 491 -4.15 0.21 25.54
N GLU A 492 -4.78 -0.53 26.45
CA GLU A 492 -4.83 -0.16 27.87
C GLU A 492 -3.44 -0.30 28.57
N GLU A 493 -2.60 -1.24 28.12
CA GLU A 493 -1.20 -1.36 28.57
C GLU A 493 -0.24 -0.39 27.84
N SER A 494 -0.46 -0.13 26.55
CA SER A 494 0.38 0.80 25.76
C SER A 494 0.17 2.25 26.19
N VAL A 495 -1.08 2.70 26.39
CA VAL A 495 -1.39 4.05 26.91
C VAL A 495 -0.83 4.28 28.33
N LYS A 496 -0.75 3.23 29.16
CA LYS A 496 -0.10 3.28 30.49
C LYS A 496 1.43 3.42 30.41
N MET A 497 2.05 2.95 29.33
CA MET A 497 3.49 3.10 29.07
C MET A 497 3.82 4.47 28.46
N ASP A 498 2.93 4.98 27.61
CA ASP A 498 3.12 6.23 26.86
C ASP A 498 2.85 7.50 27.69
N TYR A 499 2.06 7.40 28.75
CA TYR A 499 1.89 8.53 29.66
C TYR A 499 3.21 8.97 30.30
N LYS A 500 4.22 8.10 30.49
CA LYS A 500 5.31 8.28 31.49
C LYS A 500 6.49 9.18 31.10
N LEU A 501 6.60 9.68 29.87
CA LEU A 501 7.86 10.23 29.34
C LEU A 501 7.81 11.65 28.76
N LEU A 502 6.62 12.22 28.64
CA LEU A 502 6.44 13.63 28.30
C LEU A 502 7.22 14.52 29.29
N PRO A 503 7.79 15.67 28.91
CA PRO A 503 8.36 16.63 29.86
C PRO A 503 7.45 17.07 31.02
N LYS A 504 6.14 16.78 30.98
CA LYS A 504 5.24 16.81 32.15
C LYS A 504 5.55 15.74 33.23
N HIS A 505 6.18 14.63 32.89
CA HIS A 505 6.76 13.63 33.80
C HIS A 505 8.22 13.92 34.16
N SER A 506 8.96 14.64 33.30
CA SER A 506 10.13 15.39 33.78
C SER A 506 9.71 16.39 34.84
N ALA A 507 8.51 16.96 34.78
CA ALA A 507 7.98 17.76 35.89
C ALA A 507 7.81 16.92 37.16
N ALA A 508 7.43 15.64 37.10
CA ALA A 508 7.43 14.76 38.27
C ALA A 508 8.86 14.48 38.79
N ILE A 509 9.85 14.35 37.90
CA ILE A 509 11.28 14.25 38.27
C ILE A 509 11.79 15.57 38.87
N ILE A 510 11.46 16.72 38.29
CA ILE A 510 11.82 18.06 38.76
C ILE A 510 11.13 18.36 40.10
N LEU A 511 9.84 18.04 40.24
CA LEU A 511 9.07 18.16 41.47
C LEU A 511 9.64 17.25 42.57
N SER A 512 9.93 15.99 42.25
CA SER A 512 10.54 15.07 43.23
C SER A 512 11.96 15.50 43.62
N GLN A 513 12.75 16.10 42.73
CA GLN A 513 14.03 16.71 43.08
C GLN A 513 13.89 18.01 43.90
N ARG A 514 12.84 18.82 43.67
CA ARG A 514 12.52 20.03 44.45
C ARG A 514 12.00 19.70 45.85
N HIS A 515 11.27 18.59 46.01
CA HIS A 515 10.77 18.09 47.30
C HIS A 515 11.80 17.30 48.12
N LYS A 516 12.91 16.81 47.54
CA LYS A 516 14.02 16.20 48.31
C LYS A 516 14.64 17.15 49.36
N GLY A 517 14.40 18.46 49.26
CA GLY A 517 14.81 19.46 50.26
C GLY A 517 13.83 19.65 51.43
N LYS A 518 12.60 19.11 51.38
CA LYS A 518 11.60 19.27 52.46
C LYS A 518 10.77 17.98 52.62
N GLU A 519 10.98 17.36 53.78
CA GLU A 519 10.27 16.22 54.37
C GLU A 519 10.79 14.80 54.06
N LYS A 520 11.39 14.21 55.10
CA LYS A 520 11.45 12.75 55.30
C LYS A 520 10.03 12.26 55.61
N ARG A 521 9.40 11.48 54.73
CA ARG A 521 8.35 10.53 55.12
C ARG A 521 8.18 9.42 54.07
N ASP A 522 8.04 8.21 54.59
CA ASP A 522 7.96 6.91 53.91
C ASP A 522 6.80 6.80 52.91
N LYS A 523 7.06 7.16 51.65
CA LYS A 523 6.39 6.54 50.50
C LYS A 523 7.48 6.12 49.50
N LYS A 524 7.63 4.82 49.27
CA LYS A 524 8.37 4.31 48.11
C LYS A 524 7.69 4.85 46.85
N VAL A 525 8.17 5.97 46.33
CA VAL A 525 7.83 6.44 45.00
C VAL A 525 8.40 5.38 44.05
N VAL A 526 7.52 4.63 43.39
CA VAL A 526 7.93 3.71 42.33
C VAL A 526 8.59 4.56 41.25
N GLU A 527 9.90 4.42 41.09
CA GLU A 527 10.65 5.14 40.07
C GLU A 527 10.11 4.71 38.68
N PRO A 528 9.65 5.65 37.85
CA PRO A 528 9.16 5.31 36.52
C PRO A 528 10.28 4.67 35.70
N GLU A 529 9.91 3.63 34.96
CA GLU A 529 10.81 2.87 34.10
C GLU A 529 11.39 3.78 32.99
N LYS A 530 12.71 3.77 32.81
CA LYS A 530 13.41 4.69 31.90
C LYS A 530 13.26 4.25 30.43
N PRO A 531 13.18 5.20 29.46
CA PRO A 531 13.27 4.86 28.04
C PRO A 531 14.55 4.09 27.74
N GLY A 532 14.48 3.13 26.81
CA GLY A 532 15.59 2.26 26.43
C GLY A 532 15.57 0.90 27.13
N LYS A 533 14.85 0.75 28.25
CA LYS A 533 14.73 -0.53 28.93
C LYS A 533 13.91 -1.55 28.13
N GLU A 534 12.97 -1.09 27.31
CA GLU A 534 12.25 -1.91 26.34
C GLU A 534 13.18 -2.55 25.29
N SER A 535 14.34 -1.93 25.04
CA SER A 535 15.36 -2.44 24.13
C SER A 535 16.41 -3.34 24.82
N GLU A 536 16.42 -3.41 26.16
CA GLU A 536 17.29 -4.29 26.94
C GLU A 536 16.79 -5.74 26.90
N ARG A 537 17.05 -6.42 25.77
CA ARG A 537 16.65 -7.82 25.59
C ARG A 537 17.46 -8.76 26.47
N LYS A 538 16.76 -9.49 27.35
CA LYS A 538 17.36 -10.53 28.21
C LYS A 538 17.43 -11.91 27.56
N ASN A 539 16.41 -12.29 26.79
CA ASN A 539 16.32 -13.58 26.09
C ASN A 539 15.59 -13.39 24.74
N ARG A 540 16.01 -14.10 23.69
CA ARG A 540 15.39 -14.09 22.35
C ARG A 540 14.13 -14.95 22.26
N GLU A 541 13.90 -15.88 23.19
CA GLU A 541 12.67 -16.69 23.23
C GLU A 541 11.43 -15.86 23.61
N ASN A 542 11.63 -14.73 24.29
CA ASN A 542 10.57 -13.79 24.63
C ASN A 542 10.36 -12.81 23.47
N PHE A 543 9.53 -13.18 22.51
CA PHE A 543 9.17 -12.33 21.38
C PHE A 543 8.31 -11.14 21.85
N THR A 544 8.82 -9.93 21.64
CA THR A 544 8.03 -8.70 21.80
C THR A 544 7.06 -8.54 20.63
N ARG A 545 6.07 -7.64 20.73
CA ARG A 545 5.21 -7.29 19.59
C ARG A 545 6.03 -6.78 18.41
N MET A 546 7.01 -5.93 18.69
CA MET A 546 7.91 -5.37 17.68
C MET A 546 8.74 -6.45 16.97
N ASP A 547 9.14 -7.52 17.66
CA ASP A 547 9.81 -8.66 16.99
C ASP A 547 8.92 -9.35 15.97
N LYS A 548 7.67 -9.61 16.36
CA LYS A 548 6.69 -10.26 15.47
C LYS A 548 6.40 -9.39 14.25
N LEU A 549 6.28 -8.08 14.44
CA LEU A 549 6.06 -7.13 13.35
C LEU A 549 7.26 -7.07 12.40
N HIS A 550 8.49 -7.01 12.90
CA HIS A 550 9.68 -7.02 12.04
C HIS A 550 9.88 -8.36 11.31
N MET A 551 9.55 -9.49 11.95
CA MET A 551 9.57 -10.79 11.29
C MET A 551 8.55 -10.83 10.14
N ALA A 552 7.31 -10.42 10.39
CA ALA A 552 6.27 -10.31 9.36
C ALA A 552 6.72 -9.44 8.19
N LEU A 553 7.25 -8.25 8.50
CA LEU A 553 7.74 -7.31 7.51
C LEU A 553 8.84 -7.94 6.65
N THR A 554 9.86 -8.53 7.30
CA THR A 554 11.00 -9.14 6.59
C THR A 554 10.55 -10.27 5.65
N ASP A 555 9.68 -11.15 6.13
CA ASP A 555 9.23 -12.31 5.35
C ASP A 555 8.31 -11.92 4.20
N LEU A 556 7.37 -10.98 4.39
CA LEU A 556 6.53 -10.46 3.30
C LEU A 556 7.34 -9.63 2.29
N CYS A 557 8.30 -8.82 2.77
CA CYS A 557 9.22 -8.08 1.91
C CYS A 557 10.08 -9.02 1.05
N TYR A 558 10.54 -10.15 1.61
CA TYR A 558 11.20 -11.19 0.84
C TYR A 558 10.29 -11.71 -0.27
N ALA A 559 9.03 -12.03 0.04
CA ALA A 559 8.07 -12.54 -0.94
C ALA A 559 7.82 -11.53 -2.08
N ILE A 560 7.64 -10.25 -1.78
CA ILE A 560 7.43 -9.19 -2.80
C ILE A 560 8.70 -8.96 -3.64
N ASN A 561 9.89 -9.07 -3.03
CA ASN A 561 11.16 -8.88 -3.74
C ASN A 561 11.61 -10.13 -4.51
N TYR A 562 10.94 -11.27 -4.30
CA TYR A 562 11.39 -12.58 -4.76
C TYR A 562 11.54 -12.64 -6.29
N CYS A 563 10.55 -12.12 -7.03
CA CYS A 563 10.56 -12.09 -8.49
C CYS A 563 10.42 -10.66 -9.03
N THR A 564 11.06 -10.39 -10.17
CA THR A 564 10.97 -9.08 -10.83
C THR A 564 9.67 -8.93 -11.61
N VAL A 565 9.28 -9.97 -12.34
CA VAL A 565 8.07 -10.03 -13.16
C VAL A 565 7.42 -11.39 -13.01
N ILE A 566 6.10 -11.42 -12.79
CA ILE A 566 5.26 -12.61 -12.87
C ILE A 566 4.50 -12.54 -14.19
N GLN A 567 4.77 -13.47 -15.09
CA GLN A 567 4.05 -13.57 -16.36
C GLN A 567 2.77 -14.38 -16.16
N VAL A 568 1.62 -13.75 -16.38
CA VAL A 568 0.29 -14.38 -16.28
C VAL A 568 -0.46 -14.11 -17.57
N TRP A 569 -0.66 -15.18 -18.35
CA TRP A 569 -1.17 -15.07 -19.72
C TRP A 569 -0.30 -14.08 -20.53
N GLU A 570 -0.89 -13.01 -21.09
CA GLU A 570 -0.15 -11.97 -21.83
C GLU A 570 0.31 -10.78 -20.96
N HIS A 571 0.12 -10.83 -19.64
CA HIS A 571 0.38 -9.71 -18.72
C HIS A 571 1.61 -9.96 -17.86
N GLY A 572 2.48 -8.96 -17.74
CA GLY A 572 3.60 -8.95 -16.80
C GLY A 572 3.28 -8.15 -15.55
N PHE A 573 3.19 -8.81 -14.40
CA PHE A 573 3.00 -8.16 -13.10
C PHE A 573 4.35 -7.89 -12.44
N VAL A 574 4.56 -6.68 -11.93
CA VAL A 574 5.80 -6.29 -11.22
C VAL A 574 5.46 -6.07 -9.74
N PRO A 575 5.68 -7.06 -8.86
CA PRO A 575 5.24 -6.99 -7.45
C PRO A 575 5.79 -5.77 -6.70
N ARG A 576 7.04 -5.37 -6.96
CA ARG A 576 7.66 -4.21 -6.30
C ARG A 576 6.98 -2.88 -6.65
N GLU A 577 6.67 -2.65 -7.92
CA GLU A 577 5.98 -1.42 -8.35
C GLU A 577 4.54 -1.40 -7.84
N PHE A 578 3.89 -2.57 -7.78
CA PHE A 578 2.57 -2.72 -7.19
C PHE A 578 2.57 -2.30 -5.72
N PHE A 579 3.51 -2.83 -4.93
CA PHE A 579 3.66 -2.46 -3.52
C PHE A 579 4.01 -0.97 -3.33
N LEU A 580 4.90 -0.41 -4.16
CA LEU A 580 5.27 1.01 -4.14
C LEU A 580 4.05 1.95 -4.27
N GLN A 581 3.16 1.68 -5.24
CA GLN A 581 1.94 2.49 -5.45
C GLN A 581 0.99 2.43 -4.24
N HIS A 582 0.87 1.25 -3.62
CA HIS A 582 0.08 1.07 -2.41
C HIS A 582 0.71 1.80 -1.21
N LEU A 583 2.04 1.79 -1.11
CA LEU A 583 2.78 2.50 -0.05
C LEU A 583 2.61 4.02 -0.16
N GLU A 584 2.67 4.59 -1.36
CA GLU A 584 2.40 6.02 -1.61
C GLU A 584 0.99 6.40 -1.16
N THR A 585 -0.01 5.62 -1.57
CA THR A 585 -1.41 5.84 -1.19
C THR A 585 -1.61 5.76 0.32
N ARG A 586 -0.97 4.77 0.96
CA ARG A 586 -1.06 4.57 2.42
C ARG A 586 -0.40 5.71 3.18
N PHE A 587 0.79 6.13 2.75
CA PHE A 587 1.53 7.23 3.36
C PHE A 587 0.74 8.54 3.26
N ASN A 588 0.14 8.83 2.09
CA ASN A 588 -0.74 9.99 1.90
C ASN A 588 -1.90 10.00 2.91
N LYS A 589 -2.62 8.87 3.02
CA LYS A 589 -3.73 8.72 3.99
C LYS A 589 -3.24 8.84 5.45
N ALA A 590 -2.08 8.26 5.77
CA ALA A 590 -1.52 8.32 7.12
C ALA A 590 -1.16 9.75 7.53
N LEU A 591 -0.57 10.54 6.63
CA LEU A 591 -0.22 11.95 6.87
C LEU A 591 -1.45 12.80 7.24
N VAL A 592 -2.52 12.69 6.46
CA VAL A 592 -3.78 13.41 6.73
C VAL A 592 -4.46 12.87 8.00
N GLY A 593 -4.41 11.55 8.22
CA GLY A 593 -4.96 10.91 9.42
C GLY A 593 -4.25 11.36 10.72
N MET A 594 -2.92 11.45 10.71
CA MET A 594 -2.12 11.88 11.89
C MET A 594 -2.41 13.31 12.32
N MET A 595 -2.97 14.15 11.44
CA MET A 595 -3.39 15.52 11.78
C MET A 595 -4.63 15.54 12.69
N MET A 596 -5.43 14.46 12.73
CA MET A 596 -6.59 14.31 13.61
C MET A 596 -7.59 15.47 13.52
N TYR A 597 -7.78 16.01 12.32
CA TYR A 597 -8.70 17.12 12.14
C TYR A 597 -10.15 16.64 12.22
N ASN A 598 -10.87 17.09 13.26
CA ASN A 598 -12.28 16.84 13.41
C ASN A 598 -13.08 18.13 13.14
N PRO A 599 -13.84 18.20 12.03
CA PRO A 599 -14.61 19.41 11.68
C PRO A 599 -15.76 19.68 12.65
N GLU A 600 -16.27 18.68 13.38
CA GLU A 600 -17.36 18.86 14.35
C GLU A 600 -16.86 19.48 15.66
N THR A 601 -15.72 19.00 16.18
CA THR A 601 -15.14 19.51 17.44
C THR A 601 -14.17 20.67 17.24
N ASN A 602 -13.76 20.95 15.99
CA ASN A 602 -12.68 21.88 15.63
C ASN A 602 -11.34 21.55 16.32
N GLU A 603 -11.09 20.26 16.56
CA GLU A 603 -9.84 19.77 17.10
C GLU A 603 -8.86 19.43 15.97
N ILE A 604 -7.59 19.71 16.21
CA ILE A 604 -6.48 19.41 15.31
C ILE A 604 -5.23 19.10 16.14
N ALA A 605 -4.38 18.22 15.64
CA ALA A 605 -3.08 17.94 16.23
C ALA A 605 -2.18 19.18 16.19
N LYS A 606 -1.29 19.32 17.17
CA LYS A 606 -0.29 20.38 17.16
C LYS A 606 0.70 20.16 16.02
N PRO A 607 1.17 21.20 15.31
CA PRO A 607 2.14 21.05 14.24
C PRO A 607 3.41 20.28 14.65
N SER A 608 3.94 20.51 15.85
CA SER A 608 5.13 19.80 16.37
C SER A 608 4.88 18.30 16.58
N GLU A 609 3.70 17.94 17.10
CA GLU A 609 3.29 16.55 17.30
C GLU A 609 3.14 15.83 15.96
N LEU A 610 2.49 16.50 14.98
CA LEU A 610 2.36 15.97 13.63
C LEU A 610 3.73 15.78 12.98
N LEU A 611 4.60 16.80 13.01
CA LEU A 611 5.95 16.73 12.42
C LEU A 611 6.78 15.58 13.01
N ASN A 612 6.72 15.36 14.32
CA ASN A 612 7.40 14.25 14.96
C ASN A 612 6.83 12.89 14.53
N GLY A 613 5.51 12.80 14.39
CA GLY A 613 4.84 11.62 13.81
C GLY A 613 5.28 11.36 12.37
N VAL A 614 5.32 12.39 11.51
CA VAL A 614 5.79 12.29 10.12
C VAL A 614 7.24 11.82 10.07
N ARG A 615 8.14 12.39 10.88
CA ARG A 615 9.55 11.98 10.95
C ARG A 615 9.71 10.53 11.40
N ALA A 616 8.94 10.10 12.40
CA ALA A 616 8.93 8.70 12.85
C ALA A 616 8.50 7.76 11.72
N TYR A 617 7.41 8.11 11.02
CA TYR A 617 6.91 7.35 9.88
C TYR A 617 7.94 7.28 8.75
N MET A 618 8.59 8.39 8.41
CA MET A 618 9.65 8.43 7.40
C MET A 618 10.85 7.56 7.76
N ASN A 619 11.28 7.54 9.03
CA ASN A 619 12.39 6.69 9.47
C ASN A 619 12.06 5.20 9.33
N VAL A 620 10.82 4.79 9.65
CA VAL A 620 10.38 3.40 9.43
C VAL A 620 10.35 3.09 7.94
N LEU A 621 9.77 3.97 7.13
CA LEU A 621 9.73 3.79 5.68
C LEU A 621 11.14 3.68 5.09
N GLN A 622 12.09 4.47 5.54
CA GLN A 622 13.48 4.39 5.10
C GLN A 622 14.15 3.08 5.51
N SER A 623 13.76 2.49 6.64
CA SER A 623 14.26 1.17 7.03
C SER A 623 13.82 0.04 6.09
N ILE A 624 12.73 0.22 5.33
CA ILE A 624 12.21 -0.76 4.37
C ILE A 624 13.21 -1.01 3.23
N GLU A 625 14.02 -0.02 2.86
CA GLU A 625 15.06 -0.16 1.83
C GLU A 625 16.08 -1.27 2.14
N ASN A 626 16.23 -1.63 3.43
CA ASN A 626 17.10 -2.73 3.84
C ASN A 626 16.51 -4.11 3.51
N TYR A 627 15.19 -4.20 3.34
CA TYR A 627 14.46 -5.46 3.12
C TYR A 627 13.98 -5.62 1.68
N VAL A 628 13.62 -4.51 1.01
CA VAL A 628 13.18 -4.50 -0.38
C VAL A 628 13.99 -3.47 -1.15
N HIS A 629 14.49 -3.83 -2.33
CA HIS A 629 15.15 -2.92 -3.25
C HIS A 629 14.15 -1.96 -3.91
N ILE A 630 13.69 -0.99 -3.12
CA ILE A 630 12.72 0.03 -3.48
C ILE A 630 13.33 1.40 -3.20
N ASP A 631 13.02 2.36 -4.07
CA ASP A 631 13.37 3.77 -3.89
C ASP A 631 12.32 4.46 -3.01
N ILE A 632 12.58 4.57 -1.70
CA ILE A 632 11.65 5.26 -0.79
C ILE A 632 11.68 6.78 -0.98
N VAL A 633 12.79 7.30 -1.53
CA VAL A 633 12.95 8.73 -1.79
C VAL A 633 11.94 9.17 -2.84
N ARG A 634 11.67 8.33 -3.85
CA ARG A 634 10.56 8.52 -4.80
C ARG A 634 9.20 8.64 -4.10
N VAL A 635 8.90 7.77 -3.12
CA VAL A 635 7.66 7.83 -2.34
C VAL A 635 7.54 9.16 -1.60
N PHE A 636 8.61 9.61 -0.94
CA PHE A 636 8.63 10.90 -0.24
C PHE A 636 8.46 12.09 -1.19
N ASN A 637 9.13 12.06 -2.34
CA ASN A 637 9.04 13.12 -3.35
C ASN A 637 7.68 13.18 -4.06
N ASN A 638 6.93 12.08 -4.08
CA ASN A 638 5.57 12.07 -4.62
C ASN A 638 4.55 12.56 -3.58
N VAL A 639 4.66 12.11 -2.33
CA VAL A 639 3.62 12.38 -1.31
C VAL A 639 3.83 13.70 -0.57
N LEU A 640 5.04 14.04 -0.13
CA LEU A 640 5.27 15.22 0.72
C LEU A 640 5.04 16.55 -0.03
N PRO A 641 5.55 16.76 -1.26
CA PRO A 641 5.25 17.97 -2.02
C PRO A 641 3.75 18.13 -2.32
N MET A 642 3.04 17.03 -2.55
CA MET A 642 1.59 17.06 -2.76
C MET A 642 0.85 17.63 -1.54
N GLN A 643 1.30 17.32 -0.32
CA GLN A 643 0.71 17.86 0.92
C GLN A 643 0.92 19.37 1.12
N THR A 644 1.86 19.98 0.39
CA THR A 644 2.09 21.45 0.39
C THR A 644 1.07 22.23 -0.45
N GLN A 645 0.33 21.54 -1.32
CA GLN A 645 -0.74 22.11 -2.13
C GLN A 645 -2.07 22.09 -1.36
N PRO A 646 -3.09 22.90 -1.70
CA PRO A 646 -4.38 22.88 -0.99
C PRO A 646 -5.23 21.63 -1.25
N ALA A 647 -4.98 20.92 -2.34
CA ALA A 647 -5.63 19.65 -2.67
C ALA A 647 -4.60 18.69 -3.26
N ASP A 648 -4.82 17.39 -3.05
CA ASP A 648 -3.95 16.33 -3.56
C ASP A 648 -4.30 15.96 -5.03
N GLY A 649 -3.60 14.97 -5.59
CA GLY A 649 -3.81 14.51 -6.97
C GLY A 649 -5.21 13.94 -7.25
N HIS A 650 -5.99 13.63 -6.21
CA HIS A 650 -7.37 13.16 -6.28
C HIS A 650 -8.40 14.25 -5.94
N GLY A 651 -7.94 15.46 -5.59
CA GLY A 651 -8.80 16.57 -5.18
C GLY A 651 -9.14 16.57 -3.69
N GLU A 652 -8.53 15.69 -2.88
CA GLU A 652 -8.77 15.62 -1.44
C GLU A 652 -8.01 16.71 -0.68
N LYS A 653 -8.54 17.12 0.47
CA LYS A 653 -7.96 18.21 1.28
C LYS A 653 -6.68 17.76 1.97
N THR A 654 -5.62 18.52 1.78
CA THR A 654 -4.29 18.26 2.35
C THR A 654 -4.13 18.85 3.75
N ILE A 655 -3.00 18.54 4.39
CA ILE A 655 -2.52 19.19 5.62
C ILE A 655 -2.52 20.72 5.47
N THR A 656 -2.03 21.25 4.33
CA THR A 656 -1.99 22.69 4.06
C THR A 656 -3.37 23.33 4.14
N HIS A 657 -4.38 22.74 3.49
CA HIS A 657 -5.73 23.29 3.51
C HIS A 657 -6.33 23.25 4.92
N ASN A 658 -6.22 22.12 5.60
CA ASN A 658 -6.85 21.91 6.89
C ASN A 658 -6.26 22.81 7.99
N TYR A 659 -4.93 22.93 8.07
CA TYR A 659 -4.30 23.90 9.00
C TYR A 659 -4.63 25.34 8.62
N THR A 660 -4.58 25.72 7.34
CA THR A 660 -4.94 27.07 6.90
C THR A 660 -6.37 27.42 7.31
N HIS A 661 -7.31 26.51 7.08
CA HIS A 661 -8.70 26.67 7.48
C HIS A 661 -8.83 26.78 9.01
N TRP A 662 -8.19 25.89 9.76
CA TRP A 662 -8.26 25.90 11.23
C TRP A 662 -7.68 27.18 11.85
N TYR A 663 -6.52 27.65 11.39
CA TYR A 663 -5.95 28.91 11.88
C TYR A 663 -6.87 30.10 11.61
N LEU A 664 -7.49 30.17 10.43
CA LEU A 664 -8.37 31.27 10.04
C LEU A 664 -9.74 31.22 10.74
N GLU A 665 -10.44 30.09 10.65
CA GLU A 665 -11.83 29.96 11.08
C GLU A 665 -11.99 29.56 12.56
N VAL A 666 -10.94 29.01 13.19
CA VAL A 666 -10.99 28.59 14.59
C VAL A 666 -10.13 29.50 15.46
N LEU A 667 -8.80 29.52 15.27
CA LEU A 667 -7.90 30.26 16.16
C LEU A 667 -8.11 31.78 16.02
N LEU A 668 -7.89 32.34 14.84
CA LEU A 668 -7.92 33.80 14.61
C LEU A 668 -9.32 34.38 14.73
N LYS A 669 -10.35 33.61 14.38
CA LYS A 669 -11.75 33.98 14.62
C LYS A 669 -12.07 34.08 16.12
N ARG A 670 -11.57 33.15 16.95
CA ARG A 670 -11.71 33.24 18.42
C ARG A 670 -10.95 34.42 19.00
N VAL A 671 -9.74 34.72 18.50
CA VAL A 671 -8.98 35.92 18.91
C VAL A 671 -9.78 37.20 18.63
N ALA A 672 -10.44 37.27 17.46
CA ALA A 672 -11.20 38.45 17.05
C ALA A 672 -12.54 38.62 17.79
N LEU A 673 -13.25 37.52 18.09
CA LEU A 673 -14.58 37.55 18.72
C LEU A 673 -14.52 37.68 20.26
N ASN A 674 -13.51 37.10 20.89
CA ASN A 674 -13.41 36.99 22.35
C ASN A 674 -12.28 37.89 22.88
N ALA A 675 -12.45 39.21 22.78
CA ALA A 675 -11.48 40.18 23.29
C ALA A 675 -11.17 39.92 24.78
N GLY A 676 -9.88 39.90 25.14
CA GLY A 676 -9.42 39.60 26.50
C GLY A 676 -9.16 38.12 26.81
N HIS A 677 -9.55 37.18 25.93
CA HIS A 677 -9.31 35.75 26.14
C HIS A 677 -8.00 35.26 25.54
N ILE A 678 -7.70 35.65 24.29
CA ILE A 678 -6.45 35.30 23.61
C ILE A 678 -5.76 36.60 23.17
N VAL A 679 -4.50 36.75 23.55
CA VAL A 679 -3.73 37.98 23.36
C VAL A 679 -2.42 37.64 22.64
N PHE A 680 -2.08 38.41 21.61
CA PHE A 680 -0.76 38.32 21.00
C PHE A 680 0.29 38.89 21.96
N SER A 681 1.37 38.16 22.19
CA SER A 681 2.46 38.58 23.07
C SER A 681 3.75 38.73 22.27
N PRO A 682 4.21 39.97 22.01
CA PRO A 682 5.51 40.23 21.37
C PRO A 682 6.68 39.58 22.12
N SER A 683 6.74 39.74 23.45
CA SER A 683 7.81 39.18 24.30
C SER A 683 7.94 37.66 24.21
N ARG A 684 6.81 36.96 24.12
CA ARG A 684 6.77 35.49 24.02
C ARG A 684 6.77 34.97 22.59
N LYS A 685 6.65 35.84 21.59
CA LYS A 685 6.45 35.50 20.18
C LYS A 685 5.36 34.44 19.98
N ALA A 686 4.21 34.63 20.64
CA ALA A 686 3.12 33.67 20.62
C ALA A 686 1.75 34.34 20.86
N PHE A 687 0.68 33.67 20.46
CA PHE A 687 -0.67 33.96 20.96
C PHE A 687 -0.89 33.21 22.28
N VAL A 688 -1.31 33.91 23.33
CA VAL A 688 -1.40 33.37 24.69
C VAL A 688 -2.83 33.48 25.20
N THR A 689 -3.34 32.41 25.81
CA THR A 689 -4.64 32.43 26.49
C THR A 689 -4.51 33.07 27.88
N VAL A 690 -5.23 34.17 28.14
CA VAL A 690 -5.04 35.02 29.34
C VAL A 690 -6.13 34.84 30.41
N SER A 691 -7.37 34.56 30.02
CA SER A 691 -8.51 34.40 30.96
C SER A 691 -9.09 32.98 30.88
N GLN A 692 -8.93 32.20 31.96
CA GLN A 692 -9.63 30.93 32.17
C GLN A 692 -10.98 31.22 32.83
N GLY A 693 -12.02 31.46 32.03
CA GLY A 693 -13.39 31.27 32.53
C GLY A 693 -13.65 29.77 32.76
N ASP A 694 -14.79 29.42 33.39
CA ASP A 694 -15.23 28.04 33.73
C ASP A 694 -15.45 27.08 32.53
N GLY A 695 -14.85 27.34 31.37
CA GLY A 695 -14.85 26.46 30.20
C GLY A 695 -13.46 25.93 29.86
N ASN A 696 -13.41 24.72 29.30
CA ASN A 696 -12.20 24.14 28.68
C ASN A 696 -11.75 24.99 27.48
N LEU A 697 -11.01 26.07 27.72
CA LEU A 697 -10.45 26.92 26.68
C LEU A 697 -9.14 26.32 26.15
N MET A 698 -8.99 26.30 24.82
CA MET A 698 -7.76 25.90 24.13
C MET A 698 -6.61 26.84 24.51
N ALA A 699 -5.44 26.27 24.80
CA ALA A 699 -4.21 27.02 25.01
C ALA A 699 -3.64 27.43 23.63
N ALA A 700 -3.80 28.70 23.25
CA ALA A 700 -3.41 29.20 21.93
C ALA A 700 -1.89 29.09 21.70
N GLU A 701 -1.11 29.17 22.78
CA GLU A 701 0.35 29.08 22.76
C GLU A 701 0.86 27.70 22.33
N GLU A 702 0.04 26.66 22.45
CA GLU A 702 0.39 25.30 22.00
C GLU A 702 0.21 25.10 20.49
N TYR A 703 -0.29 26.11 19.79
CA TYR A 703 -0.55 26.05 18.35
C TYR A 703 0.08 27.22 17.58
N ALA A 704 0.36 28.33 18.26
CA ALA A 704 0.80 29.57 17.63
C ALA A 704 1.92 30.27 18.43
N ASP A 705 2.86 29.48 18.97
CA ASP A 705 4.19 29.97 19.32
C ASP A 705 5.16 29.82 18.12
N LEU A 706 6.37 30.37 18.26
CA LEU A 706 7.38 30.27 17.21
C LEU A 706 7.82 28.82 16.94
N THR A 707 7.77 27.93 17.93
CA THR A 707 8.17 26.52 17.78
C THR A 707 7.18 25.76 16.90
N GLU A 708 5.89 25.92 17.17
CA GLU A 708 4.80 25.30 16.44
C GLU A 708 4.70 25.84 15.02
N LEU A 709 4.90 27.15 14.82
CA LEU A 709 4.92 27.73 13.49
C LEU A 709 6.14 27.29 12.67
N ARG A 710 7.29 27.02 13.30
CA ARG A 710 8.45 26.40 12.62
C ARG A 710 8.13 24.97 12.22
N ALA A 711 7.49 24.20 13.10
CA ALA A 711 7.07 22.84 12.77
C ALA A 711 6.05 22.82 11.63
N LEU A 712 5.10 23.76 11.63
CA LEU A 712 4.15 23.95 10.54
C LEU A 712 4.86 24.31 9.22
N ALA A 713 5.80 25.26 9.26
CA ALA A 713 6.58 25.67 8.08
C ALA A 713 7.42 24.53 7.51
N GLU A 714 7.92 23.62 8.34
CA GLU A 714 8.61 22.41 7.87
C GLU A 714 7.67 21.39 7.21
N LEU A 715 6.43 21.27 7.71
CA LEU A 715 5.41 20.37 7.16
C LEU A 715 4.86 20.85 5.81
N ILE A 716 4.47 22.12 5.71
CA ILE A 716 3.75 22.66 4.53
C ILE A 716 4.67 23.43 3.56
N GLY A 717 5.90 23.72 3.98
CA GLY A 717 6.93 24.37 3.17
C GLY A 717 6.56 25.78 2.68
N PRO A 718 7.36 26.35 1.77
CA PRO A 718 7.10 27.66 1.18
C PRO A 718 5.76 27.75 0.45
N TYR A 719 5.35 26.68 -0.24
CA TYR A 719 4.09 26.66 -1.01
C TYR A 719 2.87 26.75 -0.09
N GLY A 720 2.83 25.94 0.97
CA GLY A 720 1.72 25.97 1.92
C GLY A 720 1.69 27.25 2.75
N MET A 721 2.86 27.77 3.15
CA MET A 721 2.95 29.06 3.85
C MET A 721 2.54 30.23 2.96
N LYS A 722 2.86 30.21 1.66
CA LYS A 722 2.38 31.19 0.68
C LYS A 722 0.85 31.12 0.56
N TYR A 723 0.28 29.92 0.40
CA TYR A 723 -1.18 29.73 0.36
C TYR A 723 -1.88 30.27 1.61
N MET A 724 -1.36 29.94 2.81
CA MET A 724 -1.88 30.46 4.06
C MET A 724 -1.79 31.99 4.12
N GLY A 725 -0.65 32.54 3.70
CA GLY A 725 -0.42 33.97 3.58
C GLY A 725 -1.43 34.68 2.66
N GLU A 726 -1.70 34.13 1.48
CA GLU A 726 -2.69 34.66 0.54
C GLU A 726 -4.10 34.65 1.14
N ARG A 727 -4.49 33.58 1.84
CA ARG A 727 -5.80 33.48 2.52
C ARG A 727 -5.93 34.45 3.69
N LEU A 728 -4.87 34.66 4.46
CA LEU A 728 -4.79 35.71 5.48
C LEU A 728 -4.97 37.09 4.86
N MET A 729 -4.32 37.35 3.73
CA MET A 729 -4.38 38.65 3.04
C MET A 729 -5.75 38.93 2.43
N LEU A 730 -6.43 37.92 1.88
CA LEU A 730 -7.82 38.06 1.43
C LEU A 730 -8.77 38.43 2.58
N ASN A 731 -8.56 37.85 3.77
CA ASN A 731 -9.31 38.22 4.97
C ASN A 731 -9.05 39.68 5.38
N ILE A 732 -7.79 40.14 5.32
CA ILE A 732 -7.43 41.54 5.57
C ILE A 732 -8.10 42.45 4.55
N ALA A 733 -8.03 42.12 3.26
CA ALA A 733 -8.60 42.92 2.19
C ALA A 733 -10.13 43.05 2.33
N SER A 734 -10.82 41.99 2.77
CA SER A 734 -12.25 42.06 3.13
C SER A 734 -12.52 43.01 4.31
N GLN A 735 -11.65 43.06 5.33
CA GLN A 735 -11.79 44.06 6.41
C GLN A 735 -11.55 45.49 5.90
N VAL A 736 -10.60 45.67 4.98
CA VAL A 736 -10.30 46.98 4.38
C VAL A 736 -11.48 47.48 3.54
N ASP A 737 -12.16 46.62 2.78
CA ASP A 737 -13.36 47.01 2.02
C ASP A 737 -14.48 47.54 2.93
N GLU A 738 -14.71 46.86 4.05
CA GLU A 738 -15.69 47.31 5.05
C GLU A 738 -15.29 48.63 5.73
N ILE A 739 -13.98 48.83 5.96
CA ILE A 739 -13.45 50.08 6.47
C ILE A 739 -13.61 51.20 5.43
N LYS A 740 -13.38 50.93 4.13
CA LYS A 740 -13.60 51.92 3.06
C LYS A 740 -15.04 52.43 3.07
N LYS A 741 -16.03 51.54 3.24
CA LYS A 741 -17.46 51.93 3.37
C LYS A 741 -17.70 52.89 4.55
N LEU A 742 -17.07 52.64 5.70
CA LEU A 742 -17.16 53.52 6.87
C LEU A 742 -16.52 54.89 6.63
N VAL A 743 -15.38 54.93 5.92
CA VAL A 743 -14.69 56.18 5.56
C VAL A 743 -15.54 57.00 4.59
N ILE A 744 -16.12 56.35 3.58
CA ILE A 744 -16.99 57.00 2.58
C ILE A 744 -18.24 57.57 3.25
N ALA A 745 -18.87 56.83 4.16
CA ALA A 745 -20.03 57.30 4.92
C ALA A 745 -19.74 58.56 5.76
N ASN A 746 -18.48 58.76 6.17
CA ASN A 746 -18.04 59.87 7.01
C ASN A 746 -17.14 60.88 6.27
N LYS A 747 -17.10 60.84 4.94
CA LYS A 747 -16.13 61.57 4.10
C LYS A 747 -16.07 63.07 4.39
N ASP A 748 -17.23 63.74 4.50
CA ASP A 748 -17.29 65.18 4.74
C ASP A 748 -16.74 65.56 6.12
N THR A 749 -17.12 64.81 7.15
CA THR A 749 -16.64 64.99 8.53
C THR A 749 -15.13 64.78 8.61
N LEU A 750 -14.61 63.72 7.97
CA LEU A 750 -13.18 63.41 7.96
C LEU A 750 -12.37 64.44 7.19
N THR A 751 -12.91 64.99 6.10
CA THR A 751 -12.26 66.06 5.32
C THR A 751 -12.16 67.36 6.12
N GLN A 752 -13.20 67.69 6.91
CA GLN A 752 -13.17 68.83 7.83
C GLN A 752 -12.18 68.61 8.99
N LEU A 753 -12.12 67.41 9.55
CA LEU A 753 -11.14 67.04 10.58
C LEU A 753 -9.70 67.17 10.07
N ARG A 754 -9.44 66.74 8.83
CA ARG A 754 -8.11 66.86 8.20
C ARG A 754 -7.67 68.30 7.97
N SER A 755 -8.60 69.19 7.63
CA SER A 755 -8.31 70.60 7.32
C SER A 755 -8.34 71.54 8.54
N SER A 756 -8.97 71.13 9.64
CA SER A 756 -9.17 71.95 10.85
C SER A 756 -8.40 71.42 12.07
N PHE A 757 -7.29 70.69 11.86
CA PHE A 757 -6.53 70.03 12.94
C PHE A 757 -5.97 71.01 13.98
N ASP A 758 -5.76 72.25 13.58
CA ASP A 758 -5.28 73.40 14.36
C ASP A 758 -6.37 74.07 15.22
N LYS A 759 -7.65 73.73 15.04
CA LYS A 759 -8.80 74.33 15.76
C LYS A 759 -9.40 73.35 16.79
N PRO A 760 -9.08 73.45 18.09
CA PRO A 760 -9.43 72.44 19.08
C PRO A 760 -10.93 72.24 19.29
N ASP A 761 -11.71 73.33 19.32
CA ASP A 761 -13.15 73.25 19.57
C ASP A 761 -13.91 72.58 18.41
N VAL A 762 -13.56 72.95 17.17
CA VAL A 762 -14.13 72.37 15.95
C VAL A 762 -13.80 70.88 15.86
N MET A 763 -12.54 70.52 16.15
CA MET A 763 -12.10 69.13 16.18
C MET A 763 -12.87 68.31 17.22
N ARG A 764 -13.11 68.85 18.42
CA ARG A 764 -13.88 68.17 19.47
C ARG A 764 -15.32 67.87 19.03
N ASP A 765 -15.99 68.83 18.40
CA ASP A 765 -17.38 68.67 17.96
C ASP A 765 -17.52 67.71 16.77
N LEU A 766 -16.59 67.77 15.82
CA LEU A 766 -16.55 66.81 14.70
C LEU A 766 -16.19 65.39 15.17
N THR A 767 -15.26 65.26 16.12
CA THR A 767 -14.90 63.96 16.70
C THR A 767 -16.07 63.33 17.47
N LYS A 768 -16.87 64.15 18.19
CA LYS A 768 -18.09 63.67 18.85
C LYS A 768 -19.08 63.04 17.88
N LYS A 769 -19.22 63.56 16.66
CA LYS A 769 -20.10 62.97 15.62
C LYS A 769 -19.70 61.53 15.27
N LEU A 770 -18.39 61.25 15.20
CA LEU A 770 -17.85 59.92 14.91
C LEU A 770 -17.93 58.96 16.12
N MET A 771 -17.96 59.50 17.34
CA MET A 771 -17.98 58.75 18.60
C MET A 771 -19.38 58.50 19.17
N THR A 772 -20.42 59.10 18.58
CA THR A 772 -21.80 58.99 19.07
C THR A 772 -22.45 57.69 18.57
N PRO A 773 -22.92 56.81 19.46
CA PRO A 773 -23.60 55.58 19.06
C PRO A 773 -24.97 55.85 18.44
N TYR A 774 -25.38 55.06 17.44
CA TYR A 774 -26.70 55.13 16.80
C TYR A 774 -27.52 53.90 17.18
N LYS A 775 -28.70 54.09 17.82
CA LYS A 775 -29.70 53.03 18.14
C LYS A 775 -29.09 51.67 18.57
N ASN A 776 -28.67 51.54 19.83
CA ASN A 776 -28.09 50.31 20.41
C ASN A 776 -26.91 49.67 19.63
N ALA A 777 -26.39 50.31 18.58
CA ALA A 777 -25.24 49.86 17.81
C ALA A 777 -23.96 50.56 18.31
N PRO A 778 -22.78 49.90 18.18
CA PRO A 778 -21.49 50.55 18.41
C PRO A 778 -21.35 51.77 17.50
N CYS A 779 -20.65 52.82 17.94
CA CYS A 779 -20.39 53.96 17.06
C CYS A 779 -19.39 53.59 15.96
N ASP A 780 -19.33 54.38 14.90
CA ASP A 780 -18.44 54.10 13.76
C ASP A 780 -16.96 54.02 14.17
N ALA A 781 -16.53 54.81 15.15
CA ALA A 781 -15.17 54.72 15.71
C ALA A 781 -14.88 53.37 16.40
N ASP A 782 -15.87 52.76 17.05
CA ASP A 782 -15.71 51.42 17.67
C ASP A 782 -15.58 50.34 16.61
N VAL A 783 -16.41 50.42 15.56
CA VAL A 783 -16.35 49.49 14.43
C VAL A 783 -15.01 49.60 13.71
N LEU A 784 -14.52 50.82 13.48
CA LEU A 784 -13.21 51.08 12.89
C LEU A 784 -12.08 50.46 13.74
N LEU A 785 -12.01 50.79 15.03
CA LEU A 785 -10.96 50.29 15.92
C LEU A 785 -10.99 48.77 16.04
N MET A 786 -12.18 48.17 16.12
CA MET A 786 -12.35 46.71 16.13
C MET A 786 -11.78 46.07 14.85
N ARG A 787 -12.12 46.61 13.67
CA ARG A 787 -11.64 46.08 12.39
C ARG A 787 -10.14 46.31 12.19
N MET A 788 -9.62 47.48 12.55
CA MET A 788 -8.18 47.78 12.51
C MET A 788 -7.38 46.90 13.47
N THR A 789 -7.93 46.58 14.64
CA THR A 789 -7.30 45.66 15.60
C THR A 789 -7.29 44.23 15.04
N LYS A 790 -8.39 43.79 14.42
CA LYS A 790 -8.46 42.49 13.74
C LYS A 790 -7.42 42.38 12.61
N ILE A 791 -7.27 43.41 11.77
CA ILE A 791 -6.21 43.45 10.75
C ILE A 791 -4.82 43.33 11.40
N GLY A 792 -4.60 44.06 12.50
CA GLY A 792 -3.34 44.03 13.24
C GLY A 792 -3.00 42.63 13.76
N VAL A 793 -4.00 41.91 14.29
CA VAL A 793 -3.87 40.52 14.76
C VAL A 793 -3.53 39.58 13.60
N LEU A 794 -4.16 39.72 12.44
CA LEU A 794 -3.86 38.89 11.26
C LEU A 794 -2.43 39.13 10.75
N LEU A 795 -1.99 40.39 10.72
CA LEU A 795 -0.61 40.75 10.37
C LEU A 795 0.40 40.27 11.42
N ALA A 796 0.02 40.27 12.70
CA ALA A 796 0.84 39.72 13.77
C ALA A 796 1.08 38.22 13.60
N PHE A 797 0.02 37.46 13.31
CA PHE A 797 0.12 36.04 13.01
C PHE A 797 0.98 35.78 11.77
N ARG A 798 0.78 36.55 10.69
CA ARG A 798 1.62 36.45 9.49
C ARG A 798 3.10 36.72 9.79
N ALA A 799 3.41 37.73 10.60
CA ALA A 799 4.79 38.05 10.93
C ALA A 799 5.49 36.88 11.65
N LEU A 800 4.81 36.25 12.61
CA LEU A 800 5.32 35.04 13.26
C LEU A 800 5.49 33.88 12.26
N ALA A 801 4.51 33.67 11.39
CA ALA A 801 4.55 32.61 10.38
C ALA A 801 5.72 32.79 9.39
N GLN A 802 5.97 34.03 8.94
CA GLN A 802 7.09 34.34 8.06
C GLN A 802 8.44 34.24 8.75
N GLU A 803 8.54 34.67 10.02
CA GLU A 803 9.75 34.49 10.83
C GLU A 803 10.07 33.00 11.01
N ALA A 804 9.06 32.19 11.31
CA ALA A 804 9.20 30.74 11.40
C ALA A 804 9.63 30.10 10.08
N LEU A 805 9.07 30.54 8.95
CA LEU A 805 9.47 30.07 7.62
C LEU A 805 10.93 30.42 7.33
N ASN A 806 11.33 31.66 7.59
CA ASN A 806 12.71 32.11 7.37
C ASN A 806 13.71 31.26 8.16
N ASP A 807 13.43 31.01 9.44
CA ASP A 807 14.28 30.17 10.30
C ASP A 807 14.44 28.74 9.74
N VAL A 808 13.35 28.14 9.24
CA VAL A 808 13.37 26.79 8.66
C VAL A 808 14.15 26.77 7.35
N LEU A 809 13.95 27.76 6.47
CA LEU A 809 14.64 27.81 5.18
C LEU A 809 16.12 28.17 5.32
N ASP A 810 16.50 29.04 6.27
CA ASP A 810 17.89 29.37 6.54
C ASP A 810 18.68 28.13 6.98
N GLN A 811 18.04 27.21 7.71
CA GLN A 811 18.64 25.92 8.10
C GLN A 811 18.67 24.90 6.94
N ARG A 812 17.60 24.82 6.13
CA ARG A 812 17.45 23.76 5.11
C ARG A 812 18.09 24.10 3.77
N ILE A 813 18.10 25.37 3.39
CA ILE A 813 18.58 25.86 2.09
C ILE A 813 19.42 27.16 2.23
N PRO A 814 20.48 27.17 3.05
CA PRO A 814 21.24 28.38 3.41
C PRO A 814 21.82 29.12 2.20
N PHE A 815 22.25 28.39 1.16
CA PHE A 815 22.81 29.00 -0.06
C PHE A 815 21.77 29.79 -0.86
N LEU A 816 20.53 29.29 -0.92
CA LEU A 816 19.45 29.95 -1.63
C LEU A 816 18.99 31.20 -0.85
N ILE A 817 18.86 31.08 0.48
CA ILE A 817 18.53 32.22 1.35
C ILE A 817 19.61 33.29 1.30
N GLY A 818 20.90 32.93 1.33
CA GLY A 818 21.99 33.88 1.17
C GLY A 818 21.89 34.68 -0.12
N SER A 819 21.56 34.00 -1.23
CA SER A 819 21.37 34.63 -2.54
C SER A 819 20.14 35.55 -2.55
N ILE A 820 19.02 35.13 -1.96
CA ILE A 820 17.80 35.95 -1.86
C ILE A 820 18.05 37.22 -1.03
N ARG A 821 18.73 37.09 0.12
CA ARG A 821 19.08 38.23 0.97
C ARG A 821 19.99 39.20 0.24
N ASP A 822 20.98 38.71 -0.50
CA ASP A 822 21.88 39.57 -1.28
C ASP A 822 21.13 40.36 -2.36
N ILE A 823 20.26 39.68 -3.12
CA ILE A 823 19.41 40.33 -4.13
C ILE A 823 18.48 41.36 -3.47
N HIS A 824 17.81 41.00 -2.39
CA HIS A 824 16.86 41.87 -1.70
C HIS A 824 17.51 43.14 -1.14
N HIS A 825 18.74 43.07 -0.62
CA HIS A 825 19.44 44.25 -0.08
C HIS A 825 19.96 45.21 -1.16
N HIS A 826 20.29 44.72 -2.36
CA HIS A 826 20.98 45.51 -3.40
C HIS A 826 20.08 45.91 -4.57
N VAL A 827 18.80 45.56 -4.56
CA VAL A 827 17.90 45.88 -5.67
C VAL A 827 17.58 47.37 -5.72
N PRO A 828 17.79 48.03 -6.88
CA PRO A 828 17.45 49.44 -7.05
C PRO A 828 15.93 49.63 -7.03
N ASN A 829 15.45 50.70 -6.38
CA ASN A 829 14.04 51.11 -6.29
C ASN A 829 13.42 51.37 -7.68
N THR A 830 13.06 50.30 -8.38
CA THR A 830 12.48 50.25 -9.73
C THR A 830 11.25 49.34 -9.71
N LYS A 831 10.54 49.20 -10.85
CA LYS A 831 9.38 48.29 -10.97
C LYS A 831 9.72 46.83 -10.59
N ASP A 832 10.99 46.44 -10.71
CA ASP A 832 11.48 45.11 -10.37
C ASP A 832 11.54 44.84 -8.86
N SER A 833 11.46 45.89 -8.02
CA SER A 833 11.45 45.78 -6.55
C SER A 833 10.26 44.96 -6.03
N MET A 834 9.09 45.01 -6.69
CA MET A 834 7.92 44.26 -6.23
C MET A 834 8.05 42.74 -6.49
N VAL A 835 8.71 42.35 -7.57
CA VAL A 835 9.01 40.94 -7.89
C VAL A 835 10.06 40.39 -6.92
N VAL A 836 11.07 41.19 -6.61
CA VAL A 836 12.10 40.85 -5.62
C VAL A 836 11.49 40.73 -4.23
N ASN A 837 10.58 41.63 -3.86
CA ASN A 837 9.84 41.54 -2.60
C ASN A 837 8.95 40.28 -2.57
N GLU A 838 8.37 39.86 -3.70
CA GLU A 838 7.60 38.61 -3.76
C GLU A 838 8.49 37.39 -3.52
N LEU A 839 9.68 37.37 -4.11
CA LEU A 839 10.68 36.33 -3.87
C LEU A 839 11.14 36.32 -2.40
N ALA A 840 11.48 37.49 -1.85
CA ALA A 840 11.91 37.65 -0.46
C ALA A 840 10.81 37.23 0.53
N SER A 841 9.57 37.68 0.31
CA SER A 841 8.41 37.30 1.13
C SER A 841 8.09 35.80 1.06
N SER A 842 8.31 35.16 -0.09
CA SER A 842 8.17 33.69 -0.23
C SER A 842 9.25 32.91 0.55
N ALA A 843 10.35 33.57 0.91
CA ALA A 843 11.41 33.05 1.75
C ALA A 843 11.31 33.50 3.23
N GLY A 844 10.23 34.17 3.61
CA GLY A 844 10.03 34.68 4.97
C GLY A 844 10.81 35.95 5.33
N GLU A 845 11.46 36.60 4.36
CA GLU A 845 12.18 37.86 4.59
C GLU A 845 11.21 39.04 4.79
N LYS A 846 11.58 39.97 5.68
CA LYS A 846 10.79 41.17 5.97
C LYS A 846 10.92 42.16 4.82
N CYS A 847 9.82 42.44 4.15
CA CYS A 847 9.74 43.42 3.07
C CYS A 847 9.22 44.77 3.61
N SER A 848 9.68 45.89 3.04
CA SER A 848 9.16 47.23 3.35
C SER A 848 7.70 47.40 2.93
N VAL A 849 7.32 46.79 1.80
CA VAL A 849 5.95 46.70 1.29
C VAL A 849 5.61 45.24 1.09
N ASP A 850 4.53 44.75 1.72
CA ASP A 850 4.10 43.36 1.60
C ASP A 850 3.41 43.12 0.23
N PRO A 851 4.05 42.38 -0.69
CA PRO A 851 3.53 42.17 -2.04
C PRO A 851 2.24 41.34 -2.04
N THR A 852 2.08 40.40 -1.09
CA THR A 852 0.88 39.56 -0.98
C THR A 852 -0.32 40.41 -0.55
N LEU A 853 -0.12 41.38 0.34
CA LEU A 853 -1.15 42.32 0.75
C LEU A 853 -1.56 43.23 -0.42
N CYS A 854 -0.58 43.78 -1.15
CA CYS A 854 -0.85 44.61 -2.33
C CYS A 854 -1.66 43.85 -3.39
N ASN A 855 -1.31 42.60 -3.66
CA ASN A 855 -2.05 41.77 -4.62
C ASN A 855 -3.48 41.49 -4.14
N ALA A 856 -3.68 41.13 -2.87
CA ALA A 856 -5.02 40.89 -2.31
C ALA A 856 -5.93 42.14 -2.39
N LEU A 857 -5.38 43.32 -2.09
CA LEU A 857 -6.11 44.59 -2.19
C LEU A 857 -6.46 44.96 -3.64
N ARG A 858 -5.61 44.64 -4.63
CA ARG A 858 -5.92 44.85 -6.06
C ARG A 858 -7.05 43.96 -6.56
N THR A 859 -7.17 42.73 -6.07
CA THR A 859 -8.19 41.78 -6.53
C THR A 859 -9.61 42.14 -6.12
N LEU A 860 -9.79 42.92 -5.05
CA LEU A 860 -11.10 43.46 -4.66
C LEU A 860 -11.43 44.67 -5.54
N LYS A 861 -12.28 44.45 -6.56
CA LYS A 861 -12.84 45.53 -7.38
C LYS A 861 -13.63 46.49 -6.49
N SER A 862 -13.16 47.72 -6.34
CA SER A 862 -13.94 48.78 -5.69
C SER A 862 -14.97 49.33 -6.66
N GLU A 863 -16.23 49.45 -6.24
CA GLU A 863 -17.28 50.16 -6.98
C GLU A 863 -17.02 51.69 -7.05
N HIS A 864 -16.00 52.20 -6.34
CA HIS A 864 -15.69 53.62 -6.18
C HIS A 864 -14.23 53.96 -6.56
N ALA A 865 -13.82 53.59 -7.78
CA ALA A 865 -12.42 53.67 -8.24
C ALA A 865 -11.83 55.10 -8.38
N GLU A 866 -12.64 56.15 -8.45
CA GLU A 866 -12.15 57.50 -8.78
C GLU A 866 -11.51 58.28 -7.60
N ASP A 867 -11.59 57.79 -6.35
CA ASP A 867 -11.07 58.53 -5.18
C ASP A 867 -10.40 57.64 -4.10
N GLU A 868 -9.70 56.58 -4.53
CA GLU A 868 -9.10 55.60 -3.61
C GLU A 868 -7.95 56.19 -2.76
N TYR A 869 -7.16 57.12 -3.31
CA TYR A 869 -6.07 57.77 -2.58
C TYR A 869 -6.59 58.69 -1.46
N THR A 870 -7.61 59.50 -1.73
CA THR A 870 -8.24 60.35 -0.71
C THR A 870 -8.90 59.51 0.36
N THR A 871 -9.58 58.42 -0.03
CA THR A 871 -10.17 57.46 0.91
C THR A 871 -9.10 56.84 1.82
N ALA A 872 -7.94 56.47 1.29
CA ALA A 872 -6.80 56.00 2.09
C ALA A 872 -6.29 57.08 3.04
N CYS A 873 -6.15 58.34 2.60
CA CYS A 873 -5.75 59.43 3.48
C CYS A 873 -6.76 59.64 4.64
N LEU A 874 -8.05 59.68 4.32
CA LEU A 874 -9.12 59.89 5.31
C LEU A 874 -9.24 58.72 6.30
N LEU A 875 -8.90 57.49 5.89
CA LEU A 875 -8.78 56.35 6.80
C LEU A 875 -7.79 56.64 7.93
N PHE A 876 -6.58 57.09 7.62
CA PHE A 876 -5.58 57.38 8.65
C PHE A 876 -6.01 58.55 9.55
N VAL A 877 -6.68 59.56 9.00
CA VAL A 877 -7.31 60.63 9.81
C VAL A 877 -8.33 60.04 10.78
N PHE A 878 -9.20 59.15 10.29
CA PHE A 878 -10.23 58.51 11.11
C PHE A 878 -9.63 57.65 12.23
N VAL A 879 -8.59 56.87 11.94
CA VAL A 879 -7.88 56.08 12.95
C VAL A 879 -7.23 57.00 13.99
N ALA A 880 -6.54 58.06 13.56
CA ALA A 880 -5.83 58.97 14.45
C ALA A 880 -6.74 59.64 15.49
N VAL A 881 -7.92 60.11 15.08
CA VAL A 881 -8.90 60.75 15.98
C VAL A 881 -9.68 59.73 16.84
N SER A 882 -9.67 58.45 16.47
CA SER A 882 -10.39 57.39 17.20
C SER A 882 -9.56 56.77 18.32
N ILE A 883 -8.22 56.76 18.23
CA ILE A 883 -7.31 56.16 19.24
C ILE A 883 -7.60 56.60 20.69
N PRO A 884 -7.86 57.89 21.01
CA PRO A 884 -8.13 58.31 22.38
C PRO A 884 -9.32 57.58 23.03
N LYS A 885 -10.27 57.07 22.23
CA LYS A 885 -11.40 56.30 22.73
C LYS A 885 -10.99 55.00 23.42
N LEU A 886 -9.85 54.41 23.04
CA LEU A 886 -9.31 53.21 23.68
C LEU A 886 -9.04 53.42 25.17
N ALA A 887 -8.78 54.65 25.61
CA ALA A 887 -8.50 54.95 27.02
C ALA A 887 -9.72 54.75 27.92
N ARG A 888 -10.93 54.74 27.33
CA ARG A 888 -12.20 54.49 28.01
C ARG A 888 -12.55 53.00 28.11
N MET A 889 -11.87 52.14 27.35
CA MET A 889 -12.18 50.70 27.32
C MET A 889 -11.43 49.96 28.43
N ASP A 890 -12.13 49.11 29.19
CA ASP A 890 -11.56 48.37 30.32
C ASP A 890 -10.40 47.44 29.94
N LEU A 891 -10.49 46.79 28.78
CA LEU A 891 -9.49 45.83 28.31
C LEU A 891 -8.26 46.49 27.63
N SER A 892 -8.20 47.82 27.54
CA SER A 892 -7.03 48.54 27.00
C SER A 892 -5.89 48.68 28.02
N THR A 893 -5.85 47.86 29.06
CA THR A 893 -4.75 47.83 30.03
C THR A 893 -3.56 47.06 29.43
N MET A 894 -2.37 47.68 29.47
CA MET A 894 -1.14 47.04 29.05
C MET A 894 -0.61 46.10 30.13
N ARG A 895 -0.23 44.88 29.76
CA ARG A 895 0.36 43.90 30.66
C ARG A 895 1.84 43.71 30.33
N ALA A 896 2.73 44.17 31.21
CA ALA A 896 4.18 44.09 31.01
C ALA A 896 4.69 42.66 30.74
N SER A 897 4.10 41.63 31.40
CA SER A 897 4.50 40.23 31.18
C SER A 897 4.17 39.68 29.79
N LEU A 898 3.34 40.39 29.02
CA LEU A 898 2.99 40.04 27.64
C LEU A 898 3.57 41.04 26.64
N GLU A 899 4.02 42.22 27.08
CA GLU A 899 4.33 43.38 26.23
C GLU A 899 3.16 43.75 25.29
N GLY A 900 1.94 43.79 25.83
CA GLY A 900 0.76 44.14 25.02
C GLY A 900 -0.52 44.36 25.83
N HIS A 901 -1.52 44.98 25.19
CA HIS A 901 -2.86 45.22 25.75
C HIS A 901 -3.78 43.99 25.66
N LEU A 902 -4.68 43.83 26.65
CA LEU A 902 -5.58 42.68 26.74
C LEU A 902 -6.62 42.60 25.61
N ASN A 903 -6.98 43.72 24.99
CA ASN A 903 -7.84 43.77 23.80
C ASN A 903 -7.06 43.71 22.47
N ASN A 904 -5.76 43.41 22.49
CA ASN A 904 -4.89 43.42 21.32
C ASN A 904 -4.70 44.79 20.64
N SER A 905 -4.99 45.91 21.30
CA SER A 905 -4.84 47.23 20.67
C SER A 905 -3.39 47.57 20.26
N HIS A 906 -2.36 47.01 20.91
CA HIS A 906 -0.96 47.07 20.44
C HIS A 906 -0.78 46.59 18.99
N CYS A 907 -1.63 45.67 18.51
CA CYS A 907 -1.60 45.22 17.12
C CYS A 907 -2.00 46.32 16.12
N LEU A 908 -2.62 47.42 16.57
CA LEU A 908 -2.94 48.58 15.72
C LEU A 908 -1.69 49.17 15.07
N ALA A 909 -0.54 49.16 15.75
CA ALA A 909 0.71 49.63 15.17
C ALA A 909 1.07 48.87 13.87
N ARG A 910 0.82 47.56 13.86
CA ARG A 910 1.06 46.71 12.68
C ARG A 910 0.05 46.95 11.57
N SER A 911 -1.23 47.16 11.90
CA SER A 911 -2.23 47.48 10.86
C SER A 911 -2.03 48.86 10.26
N ILE A 912 -1.67 49.87 11.06
CA ILE A 912 -1.34 51.21 10.56
C ILE A 912 -0.18 51.14 9.58
N ASN A 913 0.95 50.56 9.98
CA ASN A 913 2.15 50.49 9.13
C ASN A 913 1.96 49.58 7.91
N GLY A 914 1.39 48.40 8.10
CA GLY A 914 1.15 47.44 7.01
C GLY A 914 0.17 47.98 5.96
N LEU A 915 -0.93 48.62 6.37
CA LEU A 915 -1.87 49.23 5.44
C LEU A 915 -1.32 50.50 4.81
N ALA A 916 -0.56 51.33 5.53
CA ALA A 916 0.04 52.54 4.96
C ALA A 916 1.00 52.16 3.83
N GLY A 917 1.91 51.22 4.09
CA GLY A 917 2.83 50.69 3.10
C GLY A 917 2.11 50.14 1.87
N ALA A 918 1.04 49.38 2.04
CA ALA A 918 0.31 48.79 0.92
C ALA A 918 -0.57 49.79 0.15
N LEU A 919 -1.39 50.59 0.84
CA LEU A 919 -2.36 51.51 0.21
C LEU A 919 -1.67 52.66 -0.52
N PHE A 920 -0.64 53.28 0.08
CA PHE A 920 0.06 54.41 -0.55
C PHE A 920 1.04 53.97 -1.64
N SER A 921 1.51 52.71 -1.61
CA SER A 921 2.23 52.13 -2.75
C SER A 921 1.30 51.74 -3.91
N LEU A 922 0.02 51.45 -3.64
CA LEU A 922 -0.97 51.10 -4.66
C LEU A 922 -1.61 52.32 -5.33
N TYR A 923 -1.98 53.32 -4.52
CA TYR A 923 -2.84 54.43 -4.96
C TYR A 923 -2.14 55.80 -4.97
N GLY A 924 -0.94 55.91 -4.41
CA GLY A 924 -0.22 57.18 -4.24
C GLY A 924 1.10 57.27 -5.03
N PRO A 925 1.76 58.43 -5.02
CA PRO A 925 3.07 58.65 -5.64
C PRO A 925 4.25 58.05 -4.82
N GLY A 926 3.97 57.19 -3.83
CA GLY A 926 5.00 56.64 -2.91
C GLY A 926 5.31 57.53 -1.71
N ASP A 927 4.34 58.33 -1.23
CA ASP A 927 4.51 59.31 -0.14
C ASP A 927 4.17 58.73 1.26
N THR A 928 4.36 57.43 1.47
CA THR A 928 4.01 56.71 2.71
C THR A 928 4.56 57.39 3.96
N ASP A 929 5.81 57.85 3.93
CA ASP A 929 6.46 58.49 5.08
C ASP A 929 5.78 59.82 5.47
N LEU A 930 5.40 60.64 4.47
CA LEU A 930 4.69 61.91 4.70
C LEU A 930 3.30 61.67 5.28
N ARG A 931 2.60 60.63 4.81
CA ARG A 931 1.26 60.28 5.30
C ARG A 931 1.30 59.70 6.71
N LEU A 932 2.32 58.92 7.05
CA LEU A 932 2.55 58.45 8.42
C LEU A 932 2.97 59.58 9.37
N GLN A 933 3.75 60.58 8.91
CA GLN A 933 4.03 61.79 9.69
C GLN A 933 2.75 62.59 10.00
N GLU A 934 1.88 62.76 8.99
CA GLU A 934 0.57 63.41 9.16
C GLU A 934 -0.30 62.65 10.18
N PHE A 935 -0.37 61.32 10.05
CA PHE A 935 -1.06 60.46 11.02
C PHE A 935 -0.54 60.65 12.45
N LEU A 936 0.78 60.62 12.63
CA LEU A 936 1.41 60.72 13.94
C LEU A 936 1.12 62.09 14.58
N ALA A 937 1.21 63.18 13.82
CA ALA A 937 0.90 64.53 14.32
C ALA A 937 -0.56 64.64 14.80
N LEU A 938 -1.52 64.09 14.03
CA LEU A 938 -2.93 64.05 14.39
C LEU A 938 -3.20 63.15 15.62
N ALA A 939 -2.59 61.97 15.68
CA ALA A 939 -2.76 61.02 16.78
C ALA A 939 -2.15 61.57 18.08
N SER A 940 -0.94 62.13 18.04
CA SER A 940 -0.28 62.79 19.18
C SER A 940 -1.08 64.00 19.66
N SER A 941 -1.57 64.86 18.75
CA SER A 941 -2.44 66.00 19.11
C SER A 941 -3.72 65.54 19.82
N SER A 942 -4.35 64.49 19.30
CA SER A 942 -5.58 63.91 19.88
C SER A 942 -5.34 63.27 21.25
N LEU A 943 -4.20 62.60 21.45
CA LEU A 943 -3.81 61.97 22.72
C LEU A 943 -3.30 62.97 23.77
N LEU A 944 -2.63 64.05 23.38
CA LEU A 944 -2.23 65.12 24.30
C LEU A 944 -3.45 65.85 24.87
N ARG A 945 -4.52 66.02 24.06
CA ARG A 945 -5.80 66.60 24.52
C ARG A 945 -6.46 65.75 25.63
N LEU A 946 -6.38 64.43 25.53
CA LEU A 946 -6.80 63.50 26.59
C LEU A 946 -6.00 63.70 27.88
N GLY A 947 -4.78 64.26 27.80
CA GLY A 947 -3.94 64.61 28.94
C GLY A 947 -4.52 65.72 29.82
N PHE A 948 -5.33 66.61 29.25
CA PHE A 948 -5.97 67.74 29.93
C PHE A 948 -7.39 67.43 30.45
N GLU A 949 -7.94 66.25 30.15
CA GLU A 949 -9.21 65.78 30.71
C GLU A 949 -8.99 65.18 32.11
N ASN A 950 -9.87 65.53 33.07
CA ASN A 950 -9.79 65.09 34.48
C ASN A 950 -10.87 64.07 34.87
N GLU A 951 -11.74 63.68 33.93
CA GLU A 951 -12.87 62.80 34.19
C GLU A 951 -12.41 61.33 34.33
N LYS A 952 -12.57 60.75 35.52
CA LYS A 952 -11.97 59.44 35.88
C LYS A 952 -12.36 58.29 34.94
N GLU A 953 -13.56 58.30 34.35
CA GLU A 953 -13.98 57.29 33.38
C GLU A 953 -13.33 57.46 32.00
N ILE A 954 -12.99 58.69 31.61
CA ILE A 954 -12.41 58.99 30.30
C ILE A 954 -10.90 58.70 30.26
N VAL A 955 -10.23 58.79 31.42
CA VAL A 955 -8.77 58.75 31.55
C VAL A 955 -8.26 57.39 32.10
N LYS A 956 -9.16 56.42 32.32
CA LYS A 956 -8.90 55.16 33.05
C LYS A 956 -7.66 54.40 32.58
N ASN A 957 -7.46 54.24 31.27
CA ASN A 957 -6.32 53.53 30.68
C ASN A 957 -5.40 54.45 29.85
N ARG A 958 -5.37 55.77 30.13
CA ARG A 958 -4.62 56.77 29.34
C ARG A 958 -3.16 56.40 29.13
N GLU A 959 -2.45 56.04 30.20
CA GLU A 959 -1.02 55.71 30.14
C GLU A 959 -0.74 54.50 29.24
N SER A 960 -1.62 53.48 29.28
CA SER A 960 -1.49 52.31 28.40
C SER A 960 -1.69 52.66 26.92
N VAL A 961 -2.56 53.61 26.61
CA VAL A 961 -2.82 54.04 25.22
C VAL A 961 -1.69 54.91 24.68
N TYR A 962 -0.99 55.67 25.53
CA TYR A 962 0.20 56.44 25.10
C TYR A 962 1.32 55.56 24.57
N LEU A 963 1.47 54.34 25.08
CA LEU A 963 2.44 53.37 24.60
C LEU A 963 2.19 52.92 23.16
N LEU A 964 0.96 53.07 22.63
CA LEU A 964 0.69 52.78 21.21
C LEU A 964 1.45 53.71 20.26
N LEU A 965 1.70 54.97 20.65
CA LEU A 965 2.50 55.90 19.84
C LEU A 965 3.96 55.45 19.77
N ASP A 966 4.48 54.90 20.87
CA ASP A 966 5.83 54.35 20.92
C ASP A 966 5.94 53.08 20.05
N GLU A 967 4.95 52.18 20.12
CA GLU A 967 4.90 50.98 19.26
C GLU A 967 4.76 51.32 17.76
N VAL A 968 4.02 52.38 17.40
CA VAL A 968 3.93 52.90 16.03
C VAL A 968 5.25 53.54 15.59
N GLY A 969 5.95 54.25 16.49
CA GLY A 969 7.20 54.96 16.20
C GLY A 969 8.45 54.08 16.15
N LEU A 970 8.54 53.04 16.99
CA LEU A 970 9.67 52.10 17.06
C LEU A 970 9.72 51.12 15.88
N SER A 971 8.59 50.90 15.21
CA SER A 971 8.50 49.95 14.09
C SER A 971 9.08 50.50 12.78
N ASN A 972 9.55 51.75 12.75
CA ASN A 972 10.16 52.35 11.57
C ASN A 972 11.32 53.31 11.96
N ALA A 973 12.57 52.89 11.71
CA ALA A 973 13.78 53.56 12.21
C ALA A 973 13.93 55.04 11.80
N SER A 974 13.31 55.42 10.67
CA SER A 974 13.25 56.80 10.18
C SER A 974 12.48 57.76 11.12
N PHE A 975 11.58 57.23 11.95
CA PHE A 975 10.69 58.00 12.82
C PHE A 975 11.27 58.30 14.20
N VAL A 976 12.21 57.47 14.68
CA VAL A 976 12.96 57.73 15.92
C VAL A 976 13.68 59.09 15.84
N PHE A 977 14.22 59.43 14.66
CA PHE A 977 14.83 60.73 14.39
C PHE A 977 13.83 61.91 14.43
N PHE A 978 12.59 61.71 13.96
CA PHE A 978 11.56 62.75 13.96
C PHE A 978 10.98 62.99 15.37
N ALA A 979 10.77 61.92 16.15
CA ALA A 979 10.38 62.02 17.56
C ALA A 979 11.48 62.71 18.40
N LEU A 980 12.76 62.40 18.14
CA LEU A 980 13.90 63.14 18.70
C LEU A 980 13.90 64.61 18.27
N SER A 981 13.57 64.91 17.01
CA SER A 981 13.46 66.30 16.51
C SER A 981 12.32 67.09 17.18
N LEU A 982 11.18 66.44 17.47
CA LEU A 982 10.03 67.06 18.17
C LEU A 982 10.30 67.28 19.66
N LEU A 983 11.02 66.36 20.32
CA LEU A 983 11.50 66.51 21.70
C LEU A 983 12.60 67.58 21.83
N LEU A 984 13.48 67.70 20.83
CA LEU A 984 14.52 68.74 20.79
C LEU A 984 13.96 70.13 20.48
N SER A 985 12.86 70.22 19.71
CA SER A 985 12.19 71.50 19.42
C SER A 985 11.23 71.97 20.53
N SER A 986 10.73 71.04 21.37
CA SER A 986 9.93 71.38 22.56
C SER A 986 10.77 71.71 23.80
N SER A 987 12.04 71.30 23.83
CA SER A 987 12.99 71.73 24.89
C SER A 987 13.59 73.12 24.63
N SER A 988 13.47 73.66 23.43
CA SER A 988 13.89 75.04 23.11
C SER A 988 12.83 76.12 23.39
N SER A 989 11.60 75.76 23.76
CA SER A 989 10.50 76.72 24.01
C SER A 989 10.15 76.91 25.50
N SER A 990 10.90 76.30 26.42
CA SER A 990 10.74 76.50 27.87
C SER A 990 11.79 77.43 28.50
N SER A 991 12.57 78.15 27.68
CA SER A 991 13.47 79.22 28.13
C SER A 991 13.25 80.51 27.33
N SER A 992 12.09 81.15 27.53
CA SER A 992 11.87 82.60 27.37
C SER A 992 10.60 83.03 28.07
#